data_AF-E6M192-F1
#
_entry.id   AF-E6M192-F1
#
_cell.length_a   1.000
_cell.length_b   1.000
_cell.length_c   1.000
_cell.angle_alpha   90.00
_cell.angle_beta   90.00
_cell.angle_gamma   90.00
#
_symmetry.space_group_name_H-M   'P 1'
#
loop_
_entity.id
_entity.type
_entity.pdbx_description
1 polymer ?
#
loop_
_entity_poly.entity_id
_entity_poly.type
_entity_poly.pdbx_seq_one_letter_code
_entity_poly.pdbx_strand_id
1 'polypeptide(L)'
;MSGRVTLPIENGMDDEIRQIARLWGADAVRNSDGTKLPPITSELGAKVYETYFVGRGDNDWAAAHPQDRPQIFLMSQRCPALGEEPLRISVMDGYLDKQVEPDIQADLQRYWQVIDRTTGETLPSEKWSLTGKGADTQVCIAKPAAGHVYTVDFLAWQNWDPVQMYNYITNHWEDDPQRIREQPYDIRNPETWEYAQAHMDKWLKDHPHVDVVRFTTFFYQFTLVFNNREKEKMVDWFGYLGSVTKLALAEFESKYGYALTPEDFVDEGYYNSPFRLPRLPFLNWMEFLGEFVTERARIMVDKAHQSGKEAMMFLGDHWIGTEPYGDEFPSIGLDAVVGSVGSAATCRMISDIPGVKYHEGRFLPYFFPDVFFEGADPVPELEARWSQARRAIVRNPLDRMGYGGYLSLPVKFPKFVQRVSEITDEFRSLHEVSGGARPAVSTIKVAVLNAWGKKRSWMTSMVAHAKPYFQTYAYEGVLESLAGLPFTVSFINFDDVSRGALADVDVLINAGQANTAFSGGDYWAKPDISARIREFVAGGGGFIGVGQPSACFVEGSGAFFQLSDVLGVDQEVGWTLSTDRYVNVAESHFIIEGFDALEQRSRGRGLKEINVLEVESQLQPGREQALLDIGPGVGSIIPTGGQVLQFIDGSVDLSVHEYGKGRSVYFAGLPYNSVNSRLLHRAIYWAGHAEERLTENYFADRPEVEVAFYPEAHKAFVYNNSDTAQSVNVRGPKPFQVTLGARESRWETV
;
A
#
# COMPACT_ATOMS: atom_id res chain seq x y z
N MET A 1 -24.36 20.46 -7.12
CA MET A 1 -23.23 21.07 -7.90
C MET A 1 -22.81 20.08 -8.98
N SER A 2 -21.97 20.43 -9.96
CA SER A 2 -21.53 19.48 -11.00
C SER A 2 -20.02 19.59 -11.26
N GLY A 3 -19.39 18.50 -11.68
CA GLY A 3 -17.95 18.45 -11.93
C GLY A 3 -17.18 17.55 -10.97
N ARG A 4 -15.94 17.22 -11.35
CA ARG A 4 -14.96 16.44 -10.56
C ARG A 4 -15.41 15.02 -10.23
N VAL A 5 -16.34 14.46 -11.00
CA VAL A 5 -16.90 13.12 -10.77
C VAL A 5 -16.86 12.31 -12.07
N THR A 6 -16.17 11.17 -12.02
CA THR A 6 -16.11 10.20 -13.11
C THR A 6 -17.08 9.04 -12.84
N LEU A 7 -18.01 8.81 -13.77
CA LEU A 7 -19.06 7.77 -13.69
C LEU A 7 -18.71 6.56 -14.57
N PRO A 8 -18.72 5.32 -14.04
CA PRO A 8 -18.64 4.14 -14.89
C PRO A 8 -19.96 3.95 -15.66
N ILE A 9 -19.87 3.63 -16.95
CA ILE A 9 -21.02 3.42 -17.84
C ILE A 9 -20.90 2.11 -18.62
N GLU A 10 -22.04 1.57 -19.03
CA GLU A 10 -22.15 0.31 -19.78
C GLU A 10 -23.37 0.29 -20.72
N ASN A 11 -23.43 -0.68 -21.63
CA ASN A 11 -24.51 -0.79 -22.60
C ASN A 11 -25.84 -1.25 -21.98
N GLY A 12 -26.95 -0.75 -22.51
CA GLY A 12 -28.30 -1.26 -22.21
C GLY A 12 -29.00 -0.59 -21.02
N MET A 13 -28.53 0.58 -20.58
CA MET A 13 -29.10 1.31 -19.42
C MET A 13 -29.02 2.84 -19.60
N ASP A 14 -29.39 3.28 -20.80
CA ASP A 14 -29.22 4.65 -21.26
C ASP A 14 -29.96 5.68 -20.38
N ASP A 15 -31.19 5.38 -19.98
CA ASP A 15 -32.01 6.27 -19.14
C ASP A 15 -31.44 6.38 -17.73
N GLU A 16 -31.02 5.25 -17.15
CA GLU A 16 -30.37 5.19 -15.85
C GLU A 16 -29.05 5.97 -15.86
N ILE A 17 -28.23 5.83 -16.90
CA ILE A 17 -26.98 6.59 -17.05
C ILE A 17 -27.25 8.10 -17.00
N ARG A 18 -28.26 8.60 -17.75
CA ARG A 18 -28.60 10.04 -17.71
C ARG A 18 -29.10 10.48 -16.34
N GLN A 19 -29.87 9.65 -15.66
CA GLN A 19 -30.37 9.96 -14.33
C GLN A 19 -29.21 10.06 -13.33
N ILE A 20 -28.34 9.05 -13.30
CA ILE A 20 -27.22 8.99 -12.36
C ILE A 20 -26.17 10.07 -12.65
N ALA A 21 -25.83 10.31 -13.93
CA ALA A 21 -24.89 11.36 -14.29
C ALA A 21 -25.36 12.74 -13.80
N ARG A 22 -26.66 13.05 -13.94
CA ARG A 22 -27.24 14.30 -13.42
C ARG A 22 -27.26 14.33 -11.90
N LEU A 23 -27.65 13.23 -11.25
CA LEU A 23 -27.76 13.15 -9.79
C LEU A 23 -26.38 13.33 -9.12
N TRP A 24 -25.37 12.60 -9.57
CA TRP A 24 -24.01 12.67 -9.02
C TRP A 24 -23.21 13.88 -9.55
N GLY A 25 -23.74 14.59 -10.53
CA GLY A 25 -23.07 15.72 -11.17
C GLY A 25 -21.80 15.31 -11.91
N ALA A 26 -21.82 14.16 -12.59
CA ALA A 26 -20.69 13.62 -13.34
C ALA A 26 -20.35 14.47 -14.56
N ASP A 27 -19.06 14.80 -14.69
CA ASP A 27 -18.48 15.53 -15.83
C ASP A 27 -17.50 14.68 -16.64
N ALA A 28 -17.23 13.45 -16.20
CA ALA A 28 -16.52 12.45 -16.97
C ALA A 28 -17.23 11.09 -16.88
N VAL A 29 -17.04 10.27 -17.91
CA VAL A 29 -17.56 8.91 -17.98
C VAL A 29 -16.51 7.93 -18.47
N ARG A 30 -16.62 6.67 -18.07
CA ARG A 30 -15.61 5.63 -18.34
C ARG A 30 -16.27 4.27 -18.61
N ASN A 31 -15.74 3.50 -19.55
CA ASN A 31 -16.09 2.07 -19.69
C ASN A 31 -15.42 1.23 -18.60
N SER A 32 -16.10 0.22 -18.07
CA SER A 32 -15.50 -0.73 -17.13
C SER A 32 -14.73 -1.86 -17.83
N ASP A 33 -13.91 -2.58 -17.07
CA ASP A 33 -13.15 -3.70 -17.60
C ASP A 33 -14.09 -4.72 -18.23
N GLY A 34 -13.81 -5.04 -19.48
CA GLY A 34 -14.64 -5.93 -20.26
C GLY A 34 -15.92 -5.31 -20.82
N THR A 35 -16.18 -4.01 -20.66
CA THR A 35 -17.30 -3.31 -21.31
C THR A 35 -16.81 -2.35 -22.39
N LYS A 36 -17.68 -2.07 -23.37
CA LYS A 36 -17.46 -1.04 -24.41
C LYS A 36 -18.23 0.21 -24.03
N LEU A 37 -17.71 1.37 -24.43
CA LEU A 37 -18.43 2.63 -24.30
C LEU A 37 -19.79 2.54 -25.03
N PRO A 38 -20.91 2.86 -24.36
CA PRO A 38 -22.22 2.85 -24.99
C PRO A 38 -22.42 4.03 -25.94
N PRO A 39 -23.26 3.92 -26.99
CA PRO A 39 -23.51 5.01 -27.93
C PRO A 39 -23.97 6.32 -27.27
N ILE A 40 -24.68 6.24 -26.14
CA ILE A 40 -25.14 7.40 -25.37
C ILE A 40 -23.99 8.31 -24.90
N THR A 41 -22.75 7.82 -24.84
CA THR A 41 -21.57 8.57 -24.38
C THR A 41 -21.46 9.94 -25.05
N SER A 42 -21.68 10.02 -26.37
CA SER A 42 -21.61 11.29 -27.12
C SER A 42 -22.69 12.30 -26.76
N GLU A 43 -23.77 11.86 -26.09
CA GLU A 43 -24.92 12.70 -25.73
C GLU A 43 -24.85 13.22 -24.29
N LEU A 44 -23.89 12.77 -23.48
CA LEU A 44 -23.77 13.16 -22.07
C LEU A 44 -23.07 14.50 -21.86
N GLY A 45 -22.34 15.01 -22.88
CA GLY A 45 -21.55 16.23 -22.76
C GLY A 45 -20.45 16.14 -21.68
N ALA A 46 -20.02 14.91 -21.37
CA ALA A 46 -19.02 14.59 -20.37
C ALA A 46 -17.70 14.19 -21.05
N LYS A 47 -16.59 14.38 -20.35
CA LYS A 47 -15.26 13.92 -20.78
C LYS A 47 -15.24 12.39 -20.86
N VAL A 48 -14.76 11.85 -21.97
CA VAL A 48 -14.79 10.41 -22.24
C VAL A 48 -13.45 9.77 -21.93
N TYR A 49 -13.45 8.89 -20.95
CA TYR A 49 -12.29 8.08 -20.58
C TYR A 49 -12.45 6.70 -21.20
N GLU A 50 -11.40 6.20 -21.83
CA GLU A 50 -11.36 4.82 -22.30
C GLU A 50 -10.15 4.09 -21.76
N THR A 51 -10.41 2.91 -21.22
CA THR A 51 -9.41 2.00 -20.66
C THR A 51 -8.52 1.47 -21.78
N TYR A 52 -7.20 1.60 -21.63
CA TYR A 52 -6.22 1.08 -22.60
C TYR A 52 -5.26 0.10 -21.93
N PHE A 53 -5.08 -1.07 -22.54
CA PHE A 53 -4.17 -2.13 -22.10
C PHE A 53 -3.01 -2.23 -23.08
N VAL A 54 -1.77 -2.19 -22.57
CA VAL A 54 -0.58 -2.21 -23.45
C VAL A 54 -0.01 -3.62 -23.62
N GLY A 55 0.13 -4.37 -22.53
CA GLY A 55 0.76 -5.71 -22.54
C GLY A 55 -0.22 -6.89 -22.69
N ARG A 56 -1.49 -6.64 -23.04
CA ARG A 56 -2.54 -7.65 -23.23
C ARG A 56 -3.71 -7.13 -24.08
N GLY A 57 -4.71 -7.99 -24.32
CA GLY A 57 -5.96 -7.63 -25.02
C GLY A 57 -6.00 -8.02 -26.49
N ASP A 58 -4.89 -8.56 -27.04
CA ASP A 58 -4.84 -9.17 -28.36
C ASP A 58 -4.23 -10.58 -28.27
N ASN A 59 -5.11 -11.58 -28.24
CA ASN A 59 -4.70 -12.98 -28.16
C ASN A 59 -4.15 -13.52 -29.48
N ASP A 60 -4.49 -12.92 -30.62
CA ASP A 60 -3.98 -13.35 -31.91
C ASP A 60 -2.50 -12.97 -32.02
N TRP A 61 -2.12 -11.76 -31.58
CA TRP A 61 -0.74 -11.35 -31.45
C TRP A 61 0.04 -12.24 -30.47
N ALA A 62 -0.52 -12.46 -29.28
CA ALA A 62 0.11 -13.30 -28.25
C ALA A 62 0.35 -14.74 -28.72
N ALA A 63 -0.62 -15.33 -29.42
CA ALA A 63 -0.50 -16.68 -29.97
C ALA A 63 0.52 -16.78 -31.11
N ALA A 64 0.70 -15.71 -31.89
CA ALA A 64 1.70 -15.64 -32.95
C ALA A 64 3.14 -15.43 -32.41
N HIS A 65 3.28 -14.85 -31.21
CA HIS A 65 4.56 -14.53 -30.57
C HIS A 65 4.70 -15.17 -29.18
N PRO A 66 4.60 -16.51 -29.06
CA PRO A 66 4.64 -17.19 -27.76
C PRO A 66 5.98 -17.06 -27.03
N GLN A 67 7.06 -16.69 -27.72
CA GLN A 67 8.36 -16.40 -27.12
C GLN A 67 8.42 -15.03 -26.42
N ASP A 68 7.47 -14.14 -26.71
CA ASP A 68 7.43 -12.78 -26.17
C ASP A 68 6.63 -12.71 -24.86
N ARG A 69 6.10 -13.83 -24.36
CA ARG A 69 5.39 -13.88 -23.08
C ARG A 69 6.32 -13.52 -21.90
N PRO A 70 5.81 -12.82 -20.86
CA PRO A 70 6.54 -12.64 -19.62
C PRO A 70 6.92 -13.97 -18.97
N GLN A 71 7.99 -13.94 -18.18
CA GLN A 71 8.45 -15.05 -17.37
C GLN A 71 8.47 -14.65 -15.90
N ILE A 72 8.57 -15.64 -15.03
CA ILE A 72 8.61 -15.48 -13.58
C ILE A 72 9.52 -16.53 -12.97
N PHE A 73 10.33 -16.16 -11.99
CA PHE A 73 11.04 -17.14 -11.16
C PHE A 73 10.14 -17.60 -10.01
N LEU A 74 10.04 -18.91 -9.82
CA LEU A 74 9.21 -19.56 -8.82
C LEU A 74 10.04 -20.56 -8.01
N MET A 75 9.59 -20.88 -6.80
CA MET A 75 10.21 -21.87 -5.92
C MET A 75 9.31 -23.08 -5.72
N SER A 76 9.87 -24.28 -5.76
CA SER A 76 9.16 -25.51 -5.36
C SER A 76 8.83 -25.49 -3.86
N GLN A 77 8.02 -26.46 -3.42
CA GLN A 77 7.91 -26.76 -2.00
C GLN A 77 9.26 -27.18 -1.40
N ARG A 78 9.41 -26.99 -0.09
CA ARG A 78 10.56 -27.50 0.67
C ARG A 78 10.45 -29.03 0.80
N CYS A 79 11.39 -29.74 0.20
CA CYS A 79 11.39 -31.21 0.19
C CYS A 79 12.52 -31.77 1.06
N PRO A 80 12.21 -32.40 2.21
CA PRO A 80 13.22 -33.03 3.04
C PRO A 80 13.73 -34.34 2.42
N ALA A 81 15.04 -34.54 2.44
CA ALA A 81 15.67 -35.82 2.13
C ALA A 81 15.60 -36.74 3.36
N LEU A 82 14.72 -37.74 3.33
CA LEU A 82 14.53 -38.67 4.45
C LEU A 82 15.64 -39.74 4.57
N GLY A 83 16.56 -39.77 3.61
CA GLY A 83 17.69 -40.69 3.52
C GLY A 83 18.59 -40.30 2.35
N GLU A 84 19.47 -41.20 1.92
CA GLU A 84 20.41 -40.97 0.80
C GLU A 84 19.84 -41.40 -0.57
N GLU A 85 18.60 -41.92 -0.59
CA GLU A 85 17.92 -42.30 -1.82
C GLU A 85 17.62 -41.07 -2.70
N PRO A 86 17.54 -41.21 -4.03
CA PRO A 86 17.27 -40.09 -4.93
C PRO A 86 15.99 -39.32 -4.53
N LEU A 87 16.13 -38.01 -4.31
CA LEU A 87 15.02 -37.13 -3.98
C LEU A 87 14.41 -36.55 -5.25
N ARG A 88 13.10 -36.72 -5.43
CA ARG A 88 12.34 -36.15 -6.55
C ARG A 88 11.47 -35.01 -6.05
N ILE A 89 11.58 -33.84 -6.69
CA ILE A 89 10.88 -32.61 -6.34
C ILE A 89 10.00 -32.21 -7.52
N SER A 90 8.68 -32.22 -7.34
CA SER A 90 7.73 -31.66 -8.32
C SER A 90 7.71 -30.14 -8.20
N VAL A 91 8.14 -29.43 -9.24
CA VAL A 91 8.32 -27.97 -9.18
C VAL A 91 6.99 -27.22 -9.27
N MET A 92 5.98 -27.82 -9.91
CA MET A 92 4.64 -27.25 -10.09
C MET A 92 3.68 -27.51 -8.92
N ASP A 93 4.13 -28.18 -7.86
CA ASP A 93 3.25 -28.51 -6.74
C ASP A 93 2.70 -27.25 -6.04
N GLY A 94 1.37 -27.13 -6.06
CA GLY A 94 0.64 -25.99 -5.52
C GLY A 94 0.63 -24.72 -6.40
N TYR A 95 1.02 -24.81 -7.68
CA TYR A 95 0.86 -23.74 -8.68
C TYR A 95 -0.30 -24.04 -9.65
N LEU A 96 -0.90 -22.99 -10.22
CA LEU A 96 -1.92 -23.12 -11.25
C LEU A 96 -1.29 -23.32 -12.63
N ASP A 97 -1.47 -24.50 -13.22
CA ASP A 97 -0.93 -24.88 -14.55
C ASP A 97 -1.53 -24.05 -15.71
N LYS A 98 -2.71 -23.46 -15.52
CA LYS A 98 -3.29 -22.48 -16.45
C LYS A 98 -2.54 -21.15 -16.46
N GLN A 99 -1.93 -20.76 -15.34
CA GLN A 99 -1.24 -19.48 -15.19
C GLN A 99 0.24 -19.59 -15.53
N VAL A 100 0.92 -20.64 -15.05
CA VAL A 100 2.39 -20.75 -15.17
C VAL A 100 2.83 -22.11 -15.69
N GLU A 101 3.91 -22.11 -16.47
CA GLU A 101 4.49 -23.32 -17.08
C GLU A 101 6.02 -23.29 -16.98
N PRO A 102 6.69 -24.33 -16.44
CA PRO A 102 8.15 -24.35 -16.32
C PRO A 102 8.86 -24.24 -17.69
N ASP A 103 9.82 -23.32 -17.82
CA ASP A 103 10.63 -23.15 -19.03
C ASP A 103 11.77 -24.19 -19.06
N ILE A 104 11.44 -25.43 -19.41
CA ILE A 104 12.38 -26.56 -19.46
C ILE A 104 13.35 -26.49 -20.66
N GLN A 105 13.13 -25.55 -21.58
CA GLN A 105 14.00 -25.31 -22.74
C GLN A 105 15.03 -24.20 -22.47
N ALA A 106 14.93 -23.50 -21.34
CA ALA A 106 15.92 -22.52 -20.92
C ALA A 106 17.28 -23.18 -20.65
N ASP A 107 18.33 -22.36 -20.62
CA ASP A 107 19.61 -22.76 -20.05
C ASP A 107 19.42 -23.06 -18.55
N LEU A 108 19.31 -24.34 -18.21
CA LEU A 108 19.04 -24.80 -16.85
C LEU A 108 20.16 -24.42 -15.87
N GLN A 109 21.40 -24.24 -16.33
CA GLN A 109 22.49 -23.80 -15.44
C GLN A 109 22.36 -22.32 -15.07
N ARG A 110 21.74 -21.53 -15.94
CA ARG A 110 21.57 -20.08 -15.77
C ARG A 110 20.27 -19.71 -15.08
N TYR A 111 19.20 -20.43 -15.37
CA TYR A 111 17.83 -20.02 -15.00
C TYR A 111 17.14 -20.96 -13.99
N TRP A 112 17.84 -21.99 -13.50
CA TRP A 112 17.34 -22.90 -12.47
C TRP A 112 18.41 -23.10 -11.40
N GLN A 113 18.00 -23.16 -10.13
CA GLN A 113 18.87 -23.46 -9.00
C GLN A 113 18.24 -24.53 -8.13
N VAL A 114 19.01 -25.56 -7.79
CA VAL A 114 18.64 -26.51 -6.74
C VAL A 114 19.42 -26.12 -5.50
N ILE A 115 18.72 -25.79 -4.42
CA ILE A 115 19.34 -25.23 -3.22
C ILE A 115 19.11 -26.17 -2.05
N ASP A 116 20.18 -26.53 -1.39
CA ASP A 116 20.15 -27.12 -0.07
C ASP A 116 19.83 -26.01 0.93
N ARG A 117 18.56 -25.89 1.31
CA ARG A 117 18.08 -24.88 2.26
C ARG A 117 18.53 -25.15 3.69
N THR A 118 19.17 -26.29 3.98
CA THR A 118 19.80 -26.55 5.28
C THR A 118 21.18 -25.90 5.39
N THR A 119 21.94 -25.87 4.29
CA THR A 119 23.28 -25.25 4.26
C THR A 119 23.32 -23.87 3.60
N GLY A 120 22.29 -23.55 2.81
CA GLY A 120 22.25 -22.39 1.92
C GLY A 120 23.02 -22.58 0.61
N GLU A 121 23.60 -23.77 0.36
CA GLU A 121 24.44 -24.00 -0.81
C GLU A 121 23.60 -24.37 -2.04
N THR A 122 23.93 -23.75 -3.19
CA THR A 122 23.40 -24.17 -4.49
C THR A 122 24.13 -25.43 -4.98
N LEU A 123 23.38 -26.44 -5.38
CA LEU A 123 23.92 -27.67 -5.93
C LEU A 123 24.42 -27.45 -7.38
N PRO A 124 25.61 -27.97 -7.72
CA PRO A 124 26.07 -28.03 -9.10
C PRO A 124 25.08 -28.78 -10.00
N SER A 125 24.97 -28.34 -11.26
CA SER A 125 24.01 -28.87 -12.24
C SER A 125 24.14 -30.38 -12.48
N GLU A 126 25.33 -30.94 -12.36
CA GLU A 126 25.61 -32.37 -12.52
C GLU A 126 25.07 -33.24 -11.38
N LYS A 127 24.66 -32.65 -10.26
CA LYS A 127 24.08 -33.37 -9.11
C LYS A 127 22.57 -33.58 -9.23
N TRP A 128 21.93 -32.98 -10.22
CA TRP A 128 20.50 -33.09 -10.42
C TRP A 128 20.13 -33.22 -11.91
N SER A 129 18.93 -33.71 -12.18
CA SER A 129 18.41 -33.89 -13.54
C SER A 129 16.93 -33.58 -13.60
N LEU A 130 16.46 -33.07 -14.74
CA LEU A 130 15.05 -32.78 -14.98
C LEU A 130 14.35 -33.96 -15.65
N THR A 131 13.11 -34.24 -15.25
CA THR A 131 12.21 -35.21 -15.89
C THR A 131 10.80 -34.64 -16.00
N GLY A 132 10.00 -35.12 -16.95
CA GLY A 132 8.63 -34.61 -17.15
C GLY A 132 8.56 -33.31 -17.93
N LYS A 133 7.35 -32.76 -18.08
CA LYS A 133 7.07 -31.49 -18.76
C LYS A 133 5.78 -30.87 -18.21
N GLY A 134 5.62 -29.55 -18.36
CA GLY A 134 4.44 -28.84 -17.86
C GLY A 134 4.22 -29.09 -16.37
N ALA A 135 2.98 -29.43 -15.99
CA ALA A 135 2.61 -29.74 -14.60
C ALA A 135 3.36 -30.95 -13.99
N ASP A 136 3.86 -31.87 -14.82
CA ASP A 136 4.56 -33.09 -14.37
C ASP A 136 6.09 -32.88 -14.24
N THR A 137 6.57 -31.64 -14.35
CA THR A 137 8.01 -31.35 -14.30
C THR A 137 8.58 -31.63 -12.91
N GLN A 138 9.65 -32.42 -12.87
CA GLN A 138 10.35 -32.83 -11.66
C GLN A 138 11.86 -32.63 -11.77
N VAL A 139 12.48 -32.27 -10.65
CA VAL A 139 13.94 -32.32 -10.46
C VAL A 139 14.28 -33.52 -9.59
N CYS A 140 15.25 -34.32 -10.03
CA CYS A 140 15.77 -35.47 -9.31
C CYS A 140 17.19 -35.18 -8.81
N ILE A 141 17.40 -35.17 -7.50
CA ILE A 141 18.71 -35.08 -6.84
C ILE A 141 19.17 -36.51 -6.58
N ALA A 142 20.25 -36.95 -7.24
CA ALA A 142 20.64 -38.36 -7.24
C ALA A 142 21.13 -38.87 -5.88
N LYS A 143 21.79 -38.01 -5.10
CA LYS A 143 22.38 -38.32 -3.79
C LYS A 143 22.22 -37.12 -2.84
N PRO A 144 21.02 -36.89 -2.30
CA PRO A 144 20.83 -35.84 -1.32
C PRO A 144 21.51 -36.21 0.01
N ALA A 145 21.98 -35.21 0.75
CA ALA A 145 22.37 -35.39 2.14
C ALA A 145 21.12 -35.69 3.00
N ALA A 146 21.14 -36.80 3.74
CA ALA A 146 20.04 -37.20 4.61
C ALA A 146 19.79 -36.15 5.70
N GLY A 147 18.52 -35.83 5.95
CA GLY A 147 18.09 -34.81 6.93
C GLY A 147 18.12 -33.38 6.39
N HIS A 148 18.63 -33.14 5.19
CA HIS A 148 18.64 -31.81 4.58
C HIS A 148 17.32 -31.51 3.86
N VAL A 149 17.05 -30.23 3.62
CA VAL A 149 15.84 -29.75 2.93
C VAL A 149 16.23 -29.07 1.64
N TYR A 150 15.62 -29.46 0.53
CA TYR A 150 15.93 -28.93 -0.79
C TYR A 150 14.75 -28.17 -1.38
N THR A 151 15.05 -27.14 -2.17
CA THR A 151 14.09 -26.48 -3.06
C THR A 151 14.67 -26.38 -4.46
N VAL A 152 13.80 -26.13 -5.42
CA VAL A 152 14.15 -25.78 -6.80
C VAL A 152 13.59 -24.41 -7.08
N ASP A 153 14.46 -23.49 -7.46
CA ASP A 153 14.12 -22.19 -8.00
C ASP A 153 14.16 -22.31 -9.52
N PHE A 154 13.09 -21.98 -10.22
CA PHE A 154 12.91 -22.27 -11.63
C PHE A 154 12.24 -21.13 -12.39
N LEU A 155 12.64 -20.94 -13.64
CA LEU A 155 11.99 -20.01 -14.55
C LEU A 155 10.72 -20.65 -15.14
N ALA A 156 9.62 -19.89 -15.16
CA ALA A 156 8.35 -20.30 -15.73
C ALA A 156 7.79 -19.22 -16.66
N TRP A 157 7.08 -19.63 -17.72
CA TRP A 157 6.27 -18.77 -18.57
C TRP A 157 4.99 -18.34 -17.85
N GLN A 158 4.55 -17.11 -18.08
CA GLN A 158 3.24 -16.61 -17.66
C GLN A 158 2.24 -16.74 -18.82
N ASN A 159 1.32 -17.69 -18.70
CA ASN A 159 0.35 -18.07 -19.73
C ASN A 159 -0.99 -17.34 -19.65
N TRP A 160 -1.26 -16.67 -18.53
CA TRP A 160 -2.51 -15.96 -18.30
C TRP A 160 -2.23 -14.67 -17.54
N ASP A 161 -2.72 -13.54 -18.06
CA ASP A 161 -2.62 -12.25 -17.40
C ASP A 161 -3.23 -12.30 -15.98
N PRO A 162 -2.48 -11.97 -14.91
CA PRO A 162 -2.95 -12.14 -13.53
C PRO A 162 -4.18 -11.31 -13.18
N VAL A 163 -4.31 -10.08 -13.69
CA VAL A 163 -5.47 -9.21 -13.40
C VAL A 163 -6.69 -9.67 -14.17
N GLN A 164 -6.53 -10.00 -15.46
CA GLN A 164 -7.62 -10.58 -16.25
C GLN A 164 -8.05 -11.93 -15.71
N MET A 165 -7.13 -12.76 -15.22
CA MET A 165 -7.42 -14.02 -14.54
C MET A 165 -8.24 -13.79 -13.26
N TYR A 166 -7.84 -12.83 -12.42
CA TYR A 166 -8.62 -12.46 -11.24
C TYR A 166 -10.05 -12.05 -11.63
N ASN A 167 -10.20 -11.14 -12.60
CA ASN A 167 -11.52 -10.71 -13.07
C ASN A 167 -12.33 -11.86 -13.68
N TYR A 168 -11.69 -12.76 -14.43
CA TYR A 168 -12.34 -13.90 -15.06
C TYR A 168 -12.92 -14.86 -14.02
N ILE A 169 -12.13 -15.21 -13.01
CA ILE A 169 -12.54 -16.13 -11.93
C ILE A 169 -13.60 -15.46 -11.03
N THR A 170 -13.39 -14.20 -10.63
CA THR A 170 -14.30 -13.49 -9.71
C THR A 170 -15.68 -13.23 -10.31
N ASN A 171 -15.76 -13.00 -11.62
CA ASN A 171 -17.02 -12.70 -12.30
C ASN A 171 -17.67 -13.91 -12.99
N HIS A 172 -17.15 -15.12 -12.79
CA HIS A 172 -17.63 -16.34 -13.45
C HIS A 172 -17.67 -16.22 -14.98
N TRP A 173 -16.65 -15.61 -15.58
CA TRP A 173 -16.58 -15.41 -17.03
C TRP A 173 -16.44 -16.72 -17.82
N GLU A 174 -16.21 -17.85 -17.16
CA GLU A 174 -16.36 -19.17 -17.76
C GLU A 174 -17.76 -19.44 -18.32
N ASP A 175 -18.78 -18.75 -17.80
CA ASP A 175 -20.17 -18.90 -18.24
C ASP A 175 -20.52 -18.00 -19.45
N ASP A 176 -19.63 -17.09 -19.85
CA ASP A 176 -19.82 -16.19 -20.99
C ASP A 176 -18.91 -16.59 -22.18
N PRO A 177 -19.46 -17.13 -23.28
CA PRO A 177 -18.67 -17.58 -24.42
C PRO A 177 -17.94 -16.45 -25.17
N GLN A 178 -18.27 -15.19 -24.90
CA GLN A 178 -17.56 -14.03 -25.46
C GLN A 178 -16.31 -13.66 -24.64
N ARG A 179 -16.15 -14.22 -23.44
CA ARG A 179 -15.01 -13.99 -22.55
C ARG A 179 -13.97 -15.08 -22.74
N ILE A 180 -12.81 -14.70 -23.23
CA ILE A 180 -11.65 -15.59 -23.37
C ILE A 180 -10.55 -15.20 -22.39
N ARG A 181 -9.70 -16.16 -22.02
CA ARG A 181 -8.53 -15.91 -21.18
C ARG A 181 -7.52 -15.08 -21.96
N GLU A 182 -7.00 -14.01 -21.38
CA GLU A 182 -6.04 -13.15 -22.06
C GLU A 182 -4.59 -13.59 -21.78
N GLN A 183 -3.82 -13.74 -22.85
CA GLN A 183 -2.38 -14.00 -22.75
C GLN A 183 -1.62 -12.67 -22.73
N PRO A 184 -0.65 -12.50 -21.80
CA PRO A 184 0.19 -11.32 -21.77
C PRO A 184 1.35 -11.43 -22.75
N TYR A 185 1.90 -10.29 -23.18
CA TYR A 185 3.12 -10.18 -23.98
C TYR A 185 4.01 -9.03 -23.49
N ASP A 186 5.32 -9.25 -23.49
CA ASP A 186 6.34 -8.30 -23.03
C ASP A 186 6.80 -7.41 -24.20
N ILE A 187 6.54 -6.11 -24.05
CA ILE A 187 6.94 -5.05 -24.98
C ILE A 187 8.45 -4.81 -25.05
N ARG A 188 9.27 -5.49 -24.24
CA ARG A 188 10.73 -5.43 -24.39
C ARG A 188 11.20 -6.07 -25.70
N ASN A 189 10.45 -7.02 -26.24
CA ASN A 189 10.75 -7.60 -27.55
C ASN A 189 10.52 -6.55 -28.66
N PRO A 190 11.50 -6.29 -29.55
CA PRO A 190 11.41 -5.20 -30.52
C PRO A 190 10.18 -5.26 -31.44
N GLU A 191 9.81 -6.46 -31.92
CA GLU A 191 8.64 -6.64 -32.78
C GLU A 191 7.32 -6.38 -32.02
N THR A 192 7.19 -6.89 -30.80
CA THR A 192 6.04 -6.58 -29.93
C THR A 192 6.00 -5.09 -29.54
N TRP A 193 7.14 -4.41 -29.40
CA TRP A 193 7.18 -2.96 -29.18
C TRP A 193 6.67 -2.16 -30.40
N GLU A 194 7.11 -2.53 -31.60
CA GLU A 194 6.62 -1.92 -32.84
C GLU A 194 5.11 -2.16 -33.02
N TYR A 195 4.66 -3.37 -32.73
CA TYR A 195 3.25 -3.72 -32.70
C TYR A 195 2.44 -2.88 -31.71
N ALA A 196 2.87 -2.78 -30.45
CA ALA A 196 2.16 -2.02 -29.42
C ALA A 196 2.00 -0.54 -29.79
N GLN A 197 3.04 0.06 -30.37
CA GLN A 197 2.99 1.43 -30.87
C GLN A 197 2.02 1.58 -32.06
N ALA A 198 2.10 0.69 -33.06
CA ALA A 198 1.22 0.73 -34.23
C ALA A 198 -0.25 0.47 -33.86
N HIS A 199 -0.47 -0.45 -32.92
CA HIS A 199 -1.79 -0.73 -32.36
C HIS A 199 -2.35 0.49 -31.64
N MET A 200 -1.55 1.21 -30.85
CA MET A 200 -1.97 2.47 -30.23
C MET A 200 -2.30 3.54 -31.26
N ASP A 201 -1.46 3.74 -32.28
CA ASP A 201 -1.72 4.73 -33.34
C ASP A 201 -3.03 4.45 -34.07
N LYS A 202 -3.31 3.17 -34.37
CA LYS A 202 -4.58 2.74 -34.94
C LYS A 202 -5.73 2.99 -33.98
N TRP A 203 -5.59 2.58 -32.72
CA TRP A 203 -6.63 2.76 -31.70
C TRP A 203 -6.97 4.24 -31.50
N LEU A 204 -5.98 5.12 -31.40
CA LEU A 204 -6.17 6.57 -31.27
C LEU A 204 -6.97 7.15 -32.44
N LYS A 205 -6.69 6.69 -33.66
CA LYS A 205 -7.41 7.08 -34.87
C LYS A 205 -8.86 6.57 -34.89
N ASP A 206 -9.08 5.34 -34.43
CA ASP A 206 -10.40 4.70 -34.44
C ASP A 206 -11.31 5.21 -33.29
N HIS A 207 -10.74 5.87 -32.27
CA HIS A 207 -11.46 6.39 -31.11
C HIS A 207 -11.35 7.94 -31.01
N PRO A 208 -11.83 8.69 -32.01
CA PRO A 208 -11.73 10.16 -32.01
C PRO A 208 -12.59 10.83 -30.92
N HIS A 209 -13.56 10.10 -30.36
CA HIS A 209 -14.47 10.56 -29.32
C HIS A 209 -13.89 10.48 -27.90
N VAL A 210 -12.74 9.84 -27.71
CA VAL A 210 -12.07 9.71 -26.41
C VAL A 210 -11.29 10.97 -26.08
N ASP A 211 -11.45 11.50 -24.88
CA ASP A 211 -10.71 12.65 -24.37
C ASP A 211 -9.51 12.25 -23.51
N VAL A 212 -9.62 11.14 -22.76
CA VAL A 212 -8.58 10.64 -21.84
C VAL A 212 -8.29 9.17 -22.14
N VAL A 213 -7.03 8.88 -22.46
CA VAL A 213 -6.50 7.52 -22.53
C VAL A 213 -6.16 7.08 -21.11
N ARG A 214 -6.95 6.18 -20.55
CA ARG A 214 -6.73 5.62 -19.21
C ARG A 214 -5.91 4.34 -19.32
N PHE A 215 -4.59 4.50 -19.30
CA PHE A 215 -3.64 3.40 -19.21
C PHE A 215 -3.93 2.57 -17.95
N THR A 216 -4.30 1.30 -18.12
CA THR A 216 -4.67 0.38 -17.02
C THR A 216 -3.88 -0.93 -17.11
N THR A 217 -2.56 -0.92 -16.99
CA THR A 217 -1.70 0.25 -16.69
C THR A 217 -0.67 0.40 -17.81
N PHE A 218 0.56 -0.08 -17.61
CA PHE A 218 1.58 -0.10 -18.64
C PHE A 218 2.02 -1.54 -18.93
N PHE A 219 3.22 -1.93 -18.48
CA PHE A 219 3.91 -3.09 -19.06
C PHE A 219 4.05 -4.27 -18.12
N TYR A 220 4.34 -4.03 -16.83
CA TYR A 220 4.69 -5.10 -15.89
C TYR A 220 3.76 -5.16 -14.70
N GLN A 221 3.18 -6.34 -14.52
CA GLN A 221 2.24 -6.67 -13.45
C GLN A 221 2.95 -6.77 -12.10
N PHE A 222 2.31 -6.25 -11.05
CA PHE A 222 2.73 -6.54 -9.67
C PHE A 222 2.62 -8.04 -9.39
N THR A 223 3.38 -8.53 -8.41
CA THR A 223 3.46 -9.96 -8.13
C THR A 223 2.10 -10.53 -7.73
N LEU A 224 1.57 -11.43 -8.55
CA LEU A 224 0.29 -12.09 -8.32
C LEU A 224 0.29 -13.50 -8.94
N VAL A 225 0.36 -14.53 -8.09
CA VAL A 225 0.43 -15.94 -8.49
C VAL A 225 -0.67 -16.73 -7.81
N PHE A 226 -1.28 -17.67 -8.54
CA PHE A 226 -2.40 -18.49 -8.09
C PHE A 226 -1.99 -19.95 -7.86
N ASN A 227 -2.70 -20.63 -6.96
CA ASN A 227 -2.54 -22.04 -6.69
C ASN A 227 -3.47 -22.90 -7.56
N ASN A 228 -3.25 -24.21 -7.52
CA ASN A 228 -4.06 -25.22 -8.22
C ASN A 228 -5.54 -25.29 -7.78
N ARG A 229 -5.99 -24.44 -6.86
CA ARG A 229 -7.39 -24.27 -6.45
C ARG A 229 -7.98 -22.96 -6.96
N GLU A 230 -7.30 -22.28 -7.89
CA GLU A 230 -7.70 -20.98 -8.44
C GLU A 230 -7.86 -19.90 -7.36
N LYS A 231 -7.05 -20.00 -6.31
CA LYS A 231 -6.94 -18.98 -5.27
C LYS A 231 -5.58 -18.33 -5.31
N GLU A 232 -5.51 -17.08 -4.86
CA GLU A 232 -4.25 -16.38 -4.63
C GLU A 232 -3.30 -17.26 -3.80
N LYS A 233 -2.11 -17.50 -4.33
CA LYS A 233 -1.00 -18.20 -3.67
C LYS A 233 -0.02 -17.19 -3.08
N MET A 234 0.21 -16.11 -3.81
CA MET A 234 1.16 -15.07 -3.48
C MET A 234 0.72 -13.75 -4.10
N VAL A 235 0.77 -12.69 -3.31
CA VAL A 235 0.56 -11.32 -3.77
C VAL A 235 1.57 -10.40 -3.11
N ASP A 236 2.12 -9.50 -3.91
CA ASP A 236 2.84 -8.33 -3.45
C ASP A 236 2.56 -7.20 -4.44
N TRP A 237 1.83 -6.18 -3.98
CA TRP A 237 1.41 -5.06 -4.81
C TRP A 237 2.59 -4.22 -5.32
N PHE A 238 3.77 -4.35 -4.70
CA PHE A 238 5.02 -3.70 -5.10
C PHE A 238 6.04 -4.64 -5.74
N GLY A 239 5.70 -5.93 -5.84
CA GLY A 239 6.65 -6.98 -6.20
C GLY A 239 6.92 -7.03 -7.71
N TYR A 240 8.17 -7.29 -8.08
CA TYR A 240 8.65 -7.21 -9.47
C TYR A 240 8.62 -8.53 -10.25
N LEU A 241 8.02 -9.60 -9.72
CA LEU A 241 8.11 -10.93 -10.37
C LEU A 241 7.51 -10.99 -11.78
N GLY A 242 6.49 -10.19 -12.08
CA GLY A 242 5.88 -10.11 -13.42
C GLY A 242 6.73 -9.37 -14.47
N SER A 243 7.96 -8.98 -14.14
CA SER A 243 8.86 -8.20 -15.02
C SER A 243 10.02 -8.99 -15.61
N VAL A 244 10.10 -10.30 -15.35
CA VAL A 244 11.27 -11.11 -15.74
C VAL A 244 11.12 -11.60 -17.18
N THR A 245 12.15 -11.43 -17.98
CA THR A 245 12.36 -12.16 -19.24
C THR A 245 13.83 -12.47 -19.42
N LYS A 246 14.15 -13.55 -20.17
CA LYS A 246 15.55 -13.87 -20.54
C LYS A 246 16.25 -12.69 -21.25
N LEU A 247 15.51 -11.92 -22.05
CA LEU A 247 16.01 -10.71 -22.70
C LEU A 247 16.37 -9.63 -21.68
N ALA A 248 15.45 -9.31 -20.75
CA ALA A 248 15.71 -8.33 -19.69
C ALA A 248 16.90 -8.74 -18.81
N LEU A 249 17.05 -10.02 -18.48
CA LEU A 249 18.18 -10.53 -17.69
C LEU A 249 19.53 -10.41 -18.42
N ALA A 250 19.57 -10.66 -19.73
CA ALA A 250 20.78 -10.51 -20.54
C ALA A 250 21.18 -9.03 -20.68
N GLU A 251 20.21 -8.14 -20.86
CA GLU A 251 20.44 -6.69 -20.92
C GLU A 251 20.88 -6.12 -19.57
N PHE A 252 20.31 -6.62 -18.47
CA PHE A 252 20.77 -6.30 -17.12
C PHE A 252 22.24 -6.67 -16.92
N GLU A 253 22.62 -7.90 -17.28
CA GLU A 253 24.01 -8.37 -17.16
C GLU A 253 24.97 -7.50 -18.00
N SER A 254 24.56 -7.15 -19.22
CA SER A 254 25.33 -6.24 -20.08
C SER A 254 25.54 -4.86 -19.45
N LYS A 255 24.51 -4.32 -18.77
CA LYS A 255 24.57 -2.99 -18.15
C LYS A 255 25.36 -2.98 -16.83
N TYR A 256 25.10 -3.93 -15.93
CA TYR A 256 25.66 -3.94 -14.58
C TYR A 256 26.93 -4.78 -14.42
N GLY A 257 27.28 -5.59 -15.43
CA GLY A 257 28.51 -6.40 -15.44
C GLY A 257 28.45 -7.67 -14.58
N TYR A 258 27.26 -8.08 -14.12
CA TYR A 258 27.06 -9.34 -13.42
C TYR A 258 25.68 -9.94 -13.72
N ALA A 259 25.58 -11.26 -13.71
CA ALA A 259 24.31 -11.97 -13.92
C ALA A 259 23.53 -12.08 -12.61
N LEU A 260 22.22 -11.82 -12.69
CA LEU A 260 21.28 -12.19 -11.62
C LEU A 260 20.99 -13.69 -11.68
N THR A 261 20.75 -14.26 -10.51
CA THR A 261 20.36 -15.66 -10.31
C THR A 261 18.86 -15.76 -9.96
N PRO A 262 18.23 -16.93 -10.12
CA PRO A 262 16.87 -17.15 -9.60
C PRO A 262 16.67 -16.70 -8.14
N GLU A 263 17.63 -16.96 -7.26
CA GLU A 263 17.59 -16.57 -5.84
C GLU A 263 17.56 -15.02 -5.63
N ASP A 264 18.04 -14.24 -6.60
CA ASP A 264 17.92 -12.77 -6.55
C ASP A 264 16.46 -12.30 -6.73
N PHE A 265 15.56 -13.17 -7.19
CA PHE A 265 14.12 -12.92 -7.32
C PHE A 265 13.30 -13.72 -6.31
N VAL A 266 13.61 -15.00 -6.14
CA VAL A 266 12.91 -15.91 -5.22
C VAL A 266 13.15 -15.52 -3.76
N ASP A 267 14.35 -15.04 -3.42
CA ASP A 267 14.72 -14.55 -2.08
C ASP A 267 14.25 -15.51 -0.97
N GLU A 268 14.72 -16.76 -0.99
CA GLU A 268 14.36 -17.80 -0.01
C GLU A 268 12.86 -18.16 0.06
N GLY A 269 12.08 -17.73 -0.94
CA GLY A 269 10.63 -17.85 -0.98
C GLY A 269 9.89 -16.63 -0.41
N TYR A 270 10.61 -15.56 -0.07
CA TYR A 270 10.05 -14.26 0.32
C TYR A 270 9.82 -13.31 -0.85
N TYR A 271 10.36 -13.67 -2.02
CA TYR A 271 10.12 -13.00 -3.31
C TYR A 271 10.38 -11.49 -3.30
N ASN A 272 11.44 -11.07 -2.60
CA ASN A 272 11.81 -9.66 -2.41
C ASN A 272 10.66 -8.79 -1.87
N SER A 273 9.82 -9.35 -1.00
CA SER A 273 8.76 -8.62 -0.29
C SER A 273 9.27 -7.25 0.22
N PRO A 274 8.47 -6.17 0.17
CA PRO A 274 8.86 -4.87 0.69
C PRO A 274 9.13 -4.86 2.20
N PHE A 275 8.81 -5.94 2.90
CA PHE A 275 9.16 -6.16 4.31
C PHE A 275 10.62 -6.60 4.50
N ARG A 276 11.24 -7.19 3.48
CA ARG A 276 12.65 -7.57 3.48
C ARG A 276 13.51 -6.33 3.30
N LEU A 277 14.67 -6.31 3.95
CA LEU A 277 15.65 -5.27 3.69
C LEU A 277 16.07 -5.34 2.21
N PRO A 278 15.99 -4.22 1.46
CA PRO A 278 16.32 -4.25 0.04
C PRO A 278 17.79 -4.61 -0.16
N ARG A 279 18.02 -5.68 -0.92
CA ARG A 279 19.37 -6.11 -1.33
C ARG A 279 19.79 -5.36 -2.59
N LEU A 280 21.10 -5.14 -2.74
CA LEU A 280 21.65 -4.42 -3.89
C LEU A 280 21.24 -5.02 -5.25
N PRO A 281 21.23 -6.36 -5.46
CA PRO A 281 20.75 -6.93 -6.73
C PRO A 281 19.31 -6.55 -7.07
N PHE A 282 18.43 -6.53 -6.08
CA PHE A 282 17.03 -6.13 -6.28
C PHE A 282 16.90 -4.63 -6.56
N LEU A 283 17.65 -3.78 -5.85
CA LEU A 283 17.67 -2.33 -6.12
C LEU A 283 18.16 -2.01 -7.54
N ASN A 284 19.22 -2.69 -7.99
CA ASN A 284 19.72 -2.55 -9.36
C ASN A 284 18.67 -3.01 -10.39
N TRP A 285 17.93 -4.09 -10.11
CA TRP A 285 16.84 -4.55 -10.97
C TRP A 285 15.71 -3.53 -11.06
N MET A 286 15.31 -2.94 -9.93
CA MET A 286 14.29 -1.89 -9.89
C MET A 286 14.71 -0.67 -10.73
N GLU A 287 15.96 -0.21 -10.60
CA GLU A 287 16.50 0.90 -11.38
C GLU A 287 16.59 0.57 -12.87
N PHE A 288 17.11 -0.62 -13.22
CA PHE A 288 17.16 -1.12 -14.59
C PHE A 288 15.80 -1.16 -15.27
N LEU A 289 14.80 -1.71 -14.58
CA LEU A 289 13.45 -1.80 -15.10
C LEU A 289 12.81 -0.42 -15.18
N GLY A 290 13.03 0.42 -14.17
CA GLY A 290 12.48 1.76 -14.07
C GLY A 290 12.84 2.63 -15.27
N GLU A 291 14.13 2.65 -15.65
CA GLU A 291 14.56 3.39 -16.85
C GLU A 291 13.81 2.96 -18.12
N PHE A 292 13.69 1.66 -18.34
CA PHE A 292 12.96 1.13 -19.49
C PHE A 292 11.48 1.49 -19.46
N VAL A 293 10.82 1.30 -18.31
CA VAL A 293 9.38 1.57 -18.15
C VAL A 293 9.09 3.05 -18.33
N THR A 294 9.86 3.93 -17.68
CA THR A 294 9.70 5.38 -17.80
C THR A 294 9.89 5.85 -19.24
N GLU A 295 10.93 5.37 -19.94
CA GLU A 295 11.17 5.74 -21.35
C GLU A 295 10.01 5.30 -22.26
N ARG A 296 9.59 4.04 -22.15
CA ARG A 296 8.53 3.48 -23.00
C ARG A 296 7.16 4.08 -22.69
N ALA A 297 6.86 4.32 -21.41
CA ALA A 297 5.63 4.97 -20.99
C ALA A 297 5.55 6.39 -21.56
N ARG A 298 6.65 7.15 -21.52
CA ARG A 298 6.73 8.49 -22.14
C ARG A 298 6.34 8.46 -23.62
N ILE A 299 6.84 7.48 -24.38
CA ILE A 299 6.50 7.35 -25.81
C ILE A 299 5.00 7.10 -26.03
N MET A 300 4.37 6.26 -25.19
CA MET A 300 2.92 6.01 -25.28
C MET A 300 2.13 7.26 -24.88
N VAL A 301 2.55 7.98 -23.85
CA VAL A 301 1.95 9.25 -23.44
C VAL A 301 2.07 10.31 -24.54
N ASP A 302 3.24 10.45 -25.16
CA ASP A 302 3.49 11.38 -26.26
C ASP A 302 2.53 11.12 -27.43
N LYS A 303 2.22 9.85 -27.75
CA LYS A 303 1.25 9.48 -28.79
C LYS A 303 -0.18 9.92 -28.45
N ALA A 304 -0.61 9.76 -27.19
CA ALA A 304 -1.90 10.26 -26.73
C ALA A 304 -1.98 11.78 -26.89
N HIS A 305 -0.95 12.51 -26.44
CA HIS A 305 -0.87 13.97 -26.56
C HIS A 305 -0.86 14.45 -28.01
N GLN A 306 -0.09 13.80 -28.89
CA GLN A 306 -0.06 14.11 -30.33
C GLN A 306 -1.42 13.92 -31.01
N SER A 307 -2.28 13.06 -30.45
CA SER A 307 -3.66 12.85 -30.89
C SER A 307 -4.68 13.75 -30.19
N GLY A 308 -4.22 14.72 -29.40
CA GLY A 308 -5.06 15.69 -28.68
C GLY A 308 -5.79 15.10 -27.48
N LYS A 309 -5.31 13.99 -26.90
CA LYS A 309 -5.91 13.31 -25.76
C LYS A 309 -5.02 13.43 -24.53
N GLU A 310 -5.60 13.45 -23.35
CA GLU A 310 -4.84 13.33 -22.10
C GLU A 310 -4.43 11.87 -21.84
N ALA A 311 -3.35 11.70 -21.09
CA ALA A 311 -2.84 10.43 -20.64
C ALA A 311 -2.96 10.30 -19.11
N MET A 312 -3.74 9.31 -18.67
CA MET A 312 -3.96 9.00 -17.26
C MET A 312 -3.44 7.60 -16.95
N MET A 313 -2.65 7.47 -15.90
CA MET A 313 -2.17 6.18 -15.40
C MET A 313 -3.05 5.67 -14.25
N PHE A 314 -3.43 4.40 -14.29
CA PHE A 314 -3.97 3.72 -13.10
C PHE A 314 -2.84 3.27 -12.16
N LEU A 315 -2.92 3.66 -10.88
CA LEU A 315 -2.02 3.22 -9.83
C LEU A 315 -2.43 1.82 -9.35
N GLY A 316 -2.01 0.80 -10.10
CA GLY A 316 -2.32 -0.61 -9.87
C GLY A 316 -1.99 -1.46 -11.10
N ASP A 317 -2.36 -2.73 -11.08
CA ASP A 317 -2.18 -3.68 -12.18
C ASP A 317 -0.73 -3.70 -12.71
N HIS A 318 -0.53 -3.21 -13.94
CA HIS A 318 0.75 -3.21 -14.65
C HIS A 318 1.62 -1.97 -14.38
N TRP A 319 1.73 -1.57 -13.12
CA TRP A 319 2.40 -0.32 -12.70
C TRP A 319 3.88 -0.48 -12.33
N ILE A 320 4.40 -1.70 -12.28
CA ILE A 320 5.76 -1.95 -11.81
C ILE A 320 6.78 -1.28 -12.73
N GLY A 321 7.79 -0.64 -12.11
CA GLY A 321 8.81 0.16 -12.79
C GLY A 321 8.43 1.62 -13.04
N THR A 322 7.17 2.03 -12.88
CA THR A 322 6.80 3.45 -13.02
C THR A 322 7.35 4.32 -11.88
N GLU A 323 7.40 3.77 -10.67
CA GLU A 323 7.92 4.40 -9.45
C GLU A 323 7.41 5.85 -9.23
N PRO A 324 6.12 6.06 -8.90
CA PRO A 324 5.49 7.40 -8.86
C PRO A 324 6.11 8.42 -7.90
N TYR A 325 6.85 7.96 -6.89
CA TYR A 325 7.60 8.80 -5.95
C TYR A 325 9.10 8.87 -6.27
N GLY A 326 9.53 8.23 -7.36
CA GLY A 326 10.88 8.32 -7.90
C GLY A 326 11.09 9.62 -8.68
N ASP A 327 12.36 10.01 -8.81
CA ASP A 327 12.70 11.32 -9.40
C ASP A 327 12.48 11.37 -10.92
N GLU A 328 12.49 10.22 -11.60
CA GLU A 328 12.26 10.11 -13.05
C GLU A 328 10.78 10.05 -13.45
N PHE A 329 9.85 9.80 -12.51
CA PHE A 329 8.42 9.67 -12.82
C PHE A 329 7.81 10.88 -13.57
N PRO A 330 8.12 12.14 -13.22
CA PRO A 330 7.62 13.30 -13.96
C PRO A 330 8.02 13.32 -15.44
N SER A 331 9.11 12.64 -15.82
CA SER A 331 9.57 12.59 -17.22
C SER A 331 8.64 11.77 -18.13
N ILE A 332 7.76 10.94 -17.56
CA ILE A 332 6.73 10.21 -18.33
C ILE A 332 5.74 11.20 -18.98
N GLY A 333 5.52 12.38 -18.36
CA GLY A 333 4.64 13.41 -18.91
C GLY A 333 3.14 13.16 -18.70
N LEU A 334 2.75 12.31 -17.75
CA LEU A 334 1.35 12.01 -17.44
C LEU A 334 0.55 13.25 -17.07
N ASP A 335 -0.70 13.34 -17.57
CA ASP A 335 -1.64 14.36 -17.12
C ASP A 335 -2.16 14.05 -15.72
N ALA A 336 -2.42 12.76 -15.45
CA ALA A 336 -3.01 12.34 -14.19
C ALA A 336 -2.62 10.94 -13.73
N VAL A 337 -2.75 10.74 -12.42
CA VAL A 337 -2.81 9.41 -11.82
C VAL A 337 -4.20 9.21 -11.21
N VAL A 338 -4.84 8.10 -11.56
CA VAL A 338 -6.04 7.60 -10.91
C VAL A 338 -5.70 6.37 -10.07
N GLY A 339 -6.17 6.28 -8.83
CA GLY A 339 -5.88 5.12 -7.98
C GLY A 339 -7.07 4.65 -7.17
N SER A 340 -6.95 3.47 -6.58
CA SER A 340 -7.96 2.88 -5.71
C SER A 340 -7.94 3.55 -4.33
N VAL A 341 -9.05 4.16 -3.92
CA VAL A 341 -9.17 4.78 -2.59
C VAL A 341 -9.92 3.83 -1.65
N GLY A 342 -9.20 3.20 -0.73
CA GLY A 342 -9.76 2.29 0.27
C GLY A 342 -9.62 2.75 1.73
N SER A 343 -8.77 3.75 1.99
CA SER A 343 -8.43 4.30 3.31
C SER A 343 -7.81 5.70 3.17
N ALA A 344 -7.50 6.37 4.28
CA ALA A 344 -6.77 7.65 4.27
C ALA A 344 -5.35 7.49 3.70
N ALA A 345 -4.60 6.45 4.10
CA ALA A 345 -3.24 6.20 3.61
C ALA A 345 -3.22 5.96 2.09
N THR A 346 -4.13 5.13 1.56
CA THR A 346 -4.23 4.90 0.10
C THR A 346 -4.68 6.14 -0.66
N CYS A 347 -5.50 7.00 -0.06
CA CYS A 347 -5.81 8.31 -0.64
C CYS A 347 -4.56 9.18 -0.78
N ARG A 348 -3.73 9.27 0.27
CA ARG A 348 -2.47 10.03 0.25
C ARG A 348 -1.43 9.42 -0.68
N MET A 349 -1.41 8.10 -0.82
CA MET A 349 -0.58 7.40 -1.81
C MET A 349 -0.84 7.90 -3.23
N ILE A 350 -2.05 8.41 -3.52
CA ILE A 350 -2.41 9.01 -4.80
C ILE A 350 -2.21 10.53 -4.77
N SER A 351 -2.82 11.24 -3.80
CA SER A 351 -2.84 12.71 -3.79
C SER A 351 -1.48 13.38 -3.50
N ASP A 352 -0.50 12.63 -3.02
CA ASP A 352 0.87 13.13 -2.80
C ASP A 352 1.82 12.87 -3.99
N ILE A 353 1.37 12.19 -5.06
CA ILE A 353 2.22 11.89 -6.21
C ILE A 353 2.65 13.20 -6.90
N PRO A 354 3.95 13.49 -7.02
CA PRO A 354 4.42 14.67 -7.72
C PRO A 354 4.39 14.49 -9.25
N GLY A 355 4.51 15.60 -9.98
CA GLY A 355 4.82 15.55 -11.43
C GLY A 355 3.64 15.27 -12.36
N VAL A 356 2.40 15.31 -11.87
CA VAL A 356 1.18 15.24 -12.68
C VAL A 356 0.31 16.49 -12.52
N LYS A 357 -0.60 16.73 -13.47
CA LYS A 357 -1.47 17.91 -13.45
C LYS A 357 -2.62 17.77 -12.47
N TYR A 358 -3.14 16.55 -12.29
CA TYR A 358 -4.23 16.28 -11.36
C TYR A 358 -4.28 14.83 -10.86
N HIS A 359 -4.95 14.61 -9.74
CA HIS A 359 -5.13 13.30 -9.11
C HIS A 359 -6.60 12.89 -9.06
N GLU A 360 -6.90 11.62 -9.36
CA GLU A 360 -8.25 11.09 -9.31
C GLU A 360 -8.36 9.88 -8.35
N GLY A 361 -9.31 9.92 -7.43
CA GLY A 361 -9.62 8.79 -6.56
C GLY A 361 -10.77 7.96 -7.10
N ARG A 362 -10.53 6.66 -7.35
CA ARG A 362 -11.59 5.68 -7.62
C ARG A 362 -11.98 5.00 -6.31
N PHE A 363 -13.12 5.39 -5.76
CA PHE A 363 -13.58 4.96 -4.43
C PHE A 363 -14.13 3.54 -4.42
N LEU A 364 -14.09 2.94 -3.23
CA LEU A 364 -14.78 1.70 -2.90
C LEU A 364 -16.18 2.00 -2.31
N PRO A 365 -17.13 1.05 -2.38
CA PRO A 365 -17.00 -0.28 -2.99
C PRO A 365 -16.90 -0.24 -4.51
N TYR A 366 -16.15 -1.17 -5.09
CA TYR A 366 -16.18 -1.40 -6.52
C TYR A 366 -17.54 -2.04 -6.86
N PHE A 367 -18.15 -1.68 -7.99
CA PHE A 367 -19.49 -2.13 -8.35
C PHE A 367 -19.45 -3.57 -8.89
N PHE A 368 -19.25 -4.52 -7.99
CA PHE A 368 -19.14 -5.96 -8.26
C PHE A 368 -20.18 -6.79 -7.49
N PRO A 369 -20.46 -8.03 -7.93
CA PRO A 369 -21.49 -8.89 -7.32
C PRO A 369 -21.17 -9.34 -5.88
N ASP A 370 -19.92 -9.25 -5.43
CA ASP A 370 -19.49 -9.57 -4.06
C ASP A 370 -20.06 -8.58 -3.03
N VAL A 371 -20.24 -7.31 -3.41
CA VAL A 371 -20.86 -6.27 -2.59
C VAL A 371 -22.33 -6.06 -2.95
N PHE A 372 -22.67 -6.15 -4.23
CA PHE A 372 -24.00 -5.81 -4.76
C PHE A 372 -24.81 -7.05 -5.17
N PHE A 373 -25.31 -7.78 -4.16
CA PHE A 373 -26.17 -8.96 -4.34
C PHE A 373 -27.54 -8.80 -3.64
N GLU A 374 -28.48 -9.69 -3.96
CA GLU A 374 -29.82 -9.66 -3.37
C GLU A 374 -29.76 -9.82 -1.83
N GLY A 375 -30.31 -8.84 -1.11
CA GLY A 375 -30.30 -8.81 0.37
C GLY A 375 -29.10 -8.09 0.99
N ALA A 376 -28.13 -7.61 0.21
CA ALA A 376 -27.01 -6.81 0.69
C ALA A 376 -27.43 -5.40 1.16
N ASP A 377 -26.64 -4.78 2.04
CA ASP A 377 -26.68 -3.34 2.34
C ASP A 377 -25.28 -2.74 2.10
N PRO A 378 -25.04 -2.07 0.96
CA PRO A 378 -23.73 -1.52 0.63
C PRO A 378 -23.44 -0.15 1.27
N VAL A 379 -24.43 0.47 1.94
CA VAL A 379 -24.27 1.82 2.53
C VAL A 379 -23.24 1.87 3.67
N PRO A 380 -23.21 0.91 4.62
CA PRO A 380 -22.19 0.92 5.69
C PRO A 380 -20.76 0.88 5.17
N GLU A 381 -20.49 0.11 4.12
CA GLU A 381 -19.18 0.09 3.48
C GLU A 381 -18.87 1.44 2.84
N LEU A 382 -19.79 1.99 2.04
CA LEU A 382 -19.64 3.30 1.41
C LEU A 382 -19.27 4.39 2.44
N GLU A 383 -19.99 4.44 3.57
CA GLU A 383 -19.74 5.42 4.64
C GLU A 383 -18.38 5.23 5.31
N ALA A 384 -18.00 3.98 5.56
CA ALA A 384 -16.70 3.67 6.16
C ALA A 384 -15.56 4.12 5.24
N ARG A 385 -15.65 3.83 3.93
CA ARG A 385 -14.64 4.21 2.93
C ARG A 385 -14.57 5.70 2.73
N TRP A 386 -15.71 6.39 2.57
CA TRP A 386 -15.75 7.84 2.46
C TRP A 386 -15.16 8.52 3.70
N SER A 387 -15.58 8.11 4.90
CA SER A 387 -15.14 8.77 6.13
C SER A 387 -13.65 8.60 6.39
N GLN A 388 -13.08 7.42 6.09
CA GLN A 388 -11.63 7.21 6.18
C GLN A 388 -10.89 8.08 5.17
N ALA A 389 -11.27 8.04 3.89
CA ALA A 389 -10.63 8.80 2.84
C ALA A 389 -10.77 10.33 3.03
N ARG A 390 -11.93 10.81 3.48
CA ARG A 390 -12.21 12.23 3.74
C ARG A 390 -11.16 12.87 4.64
N ARG A 391 -10.69 12.14 5.66
CA ARG A 391 -9.62 12.61 6.54
C ARG A 391 -8.38 13.03 5.77
N ALA A 392 -7.99 12.23 4.77
CA ALA A 392 -6.86 12.54 3.89
C ALA A 392 -7.19 13.64 2.86
N ILE A 393 -8.35 13.58 2.21
CA ILE A 393 -8.78 14.55 1.19
C ILE A 393 -8.79 15.98 1.77
N VAL A 394 -9.26 16.12 3.00
CA VAL A 394 -9.27 17.40 3.70
C VAL A 394 -7.86 17.98 3.85
N ARG A 395 -6.83 17.14 4.05
CA ARG A 395 -5.43 17.57 4.24
C ARG A 395 -4.69 17.78 2.92
N ASN A 396 -4.78 16.79 2.03
CA ASN A 396 -4.24 16.88 0.67
C ASN A 396 -5.30 16.40 -0.33
N PRO A 397 -6.02 17.33 -0.98
CA PRO A 397 -7.19 17.01 -1.79
C PRO A 397 -6.80 16.25 -3.06
N LEU A 398 -7.65 15.31 -3.44
CA LEU A 398 -7.73 14.81 -4.81
C LEU A 398 -8.41 15.87 -5.67
N ASP A 399 -8.07 15.98 -6.95
CA ASP A 399 -8.77 16.89 -7.86
C ASP A 399 -10.12 16.34 -8.30
N ARG A 400 -10.22 15.01 -8.39
CA ARG A 400 -11.39 14.30 -8.91
C ARG A 400 -11.68 13.06 -8.08
N MET A 401 -12.94 12.66 -8.05
CA MET A 401 -13.36 11.37 -7.52
C MET A 401 -14.17 10.60 -8.57
N GLY A 402 -14.36 9.31 -8.34
CA GLY A 402 -15.22 8.48 -9.17
C GLY A 402 -15.41 7.10 -8.58
N TYR A 403 -16.18 6.28 -9.28
CA TYR A 403 -16.39 4.86 -8.97
C TYR A 403 -16.03 4.00 -10.18
N GLY A 404 -15.96 2.69 -10.00
CA GLY A 404 -15.73 1.73 -11.08
C GLY A 404 -16.54 0.46 -10.91
N GLY A 405 -16.67 -0.32 -11.97
CA GLY A 405 -17.46 -1.56 -12.02
C GLY A 405 -18.75 -1.41 -12.84
N TYR A 406 -19.70 -2.32 -12.65
CA TYR A 406 -20.93 -2.40 -13.45
C TYR A 406 -22.04 -1.53 -12.83
N LEU A 407 -22.41 -0.42 -13.49
CA LEU A 407 -23.39 0.54 -12.96
C LEU A 407 -24.78 -0.09 -12.75
N SER A 408 -25.13 -1.12 -13.51
CA SER A 408 -26.37 -1.91 -13.39
C SER A 408 -26.53 -2.61 -12.03
N LEU A 409 -25.47 -2.74 -11.24
CA LEU A 409 -25.52 -3.29 -9.89
C LEU A 409 -25.98 -2.27 -8.83
N PRO A 410 -25.27 -1.14 -8.58
CA PRO A 410 -25.63 -0.19 -7.54
C PRO A 410 -26.96 0.52 -7.79
N VAL A 411 -27.42 0.68 -9.04
CA VAL A 411 -28.71 1.32 -9.34
C VAL A 411 -29.91 0.59 -8.72
N LYS A 412 -29.74 -0.69 -8.36
CA LYS A 412 -30.75 -1.49 -7.64
C LYS A 412 -30.85 -1.12 -6.15
N PHE A 413 -29.99 -0.24 -5.66
CA PHE A 413 -29.90 0.18 -4.25
C PHE A 413 -30.10 1.71 -4.12
N PRO A 414 -31.35 2.21 -4.09
CA PRO A 414 -31.62 3.65 -4.11
C PRO A 414 -30.96 4.45 -2.97
N LYS A 415 -30.84 3.86 -1.77
CA LYS A 415 -30.15 4.49 -0.64
C LYS A 415 -28.67 4.71 -0.91
N PHE A 416 -28.02 3.74 -1.55
CA PHE A 416 -26.62 3.85 -1.96
C PHE A 416 -26.45 4.96 -3.00
N VAL A 417 -27.27 4.95 -4.04
CA VAL A 417 -27.26 5.97 -5.10
C VAL A 417 -27.44 7.38 -4.54
N GLN A 418 -28.41 7.55 -3.63
CA GLN A 418 -28.65 8.83 -2.96
C GLN A 418 -27.44 9.25 -2.11
N ARG A 419 -26.85 8.32 -1.36
CA ARG A 419 -25.71 8.63 -0.52
C ARG A 419 -24.47 9.02 -1.31
N VAL A 420 -24.22 8.39 -2.46
CA VAL A 420 -23.15 8.81 -3.39
C VAL A 420 -23.39 10.24 -3.87
N SER A 421 -24.64 10.64 -4.15
CA SER A 421 -24.97 12.03 -4.49
C SER A 421 -24.49 13.01 -3.41
N GLU A 422 -24.80 12.72 -2.15
CA GLU A 422 -24.39 13.56 -1.01
C GLU A 422 -22.87 13.61 -0.83
N ILE A 423 -22.18 12.48 -0.98
CA ILE A 423 -20.72 12.40 -0.93
C ILE A 423 -20.10 13.26 -2.03
N THR A 424 -20.62 13.18 -3.26
CA THR A 424 -20.09 14.00 -4.36
C THR A 424 -20.32 15.50 -4.15
N ASP A 425 -21.43 15.90 -3.52
CA ASP A 425 -21.64 17.30 -3.13
C ASP A 425 -20.71 17.73 -1.99
N GLU A 426 -20.46 16.88 -0.99
CA GLU A 426 -19.49 17.13 0.08
C GLU A 426 -18.07 17.30 -0.50
N PHE A 427 -17.66 16.41 -1.40
CA PHE A 427 -16.38 16.47 -2.11
C PHE A 427 -16.22 17.78 -2.88
N ARG A 428 -17.24 18.20 -3.65
CA ARG A 428 -17.22 19.49 -4.37
C ARG A 428 -17.13 20.67 -3.41
N SER A 429 -17.84 20.62 -2.28
CA SER A 429 -17.78 21.68 -1.27
C SER A 429 -16.37 21.92 -0.74
N LEU A 430 -15.54 20.86 -0.62
CA LEU A 430 -14.15 20.96 -0.21
C LEU A 430 -13.32 21.82 -1.17
N HIS A 431 -13.56 21.72 -2.47
CA HIS A 431 -12.89 22.55 -3.47
C HIS A 431 -13.46 23.97 -3.54
N GLU A 432 -14.79 24.11 -3.56
CA GLU A 432 -15.46 25.40 -3.76
C GLU A 432 -15.27 26.34 -2.57
N VAL A 433 -15.41 25.83 -1.34
CA VAL A 433 -15.31 26.64 -0.13
C VAL A 433 -13.87 27.02 0.18
N SER A 434 -12.91 26.12 -0.06
CA SER A 434 -11.48 26.40 0.16
C SER A 434 -10.84 27.20 -0.97
N GLY A 435 -11.50 27.32 -2.13
CA GLY A 435 -10.87 27.85 -3.35
C GLY A 435 -9.70 27.00 -3.85
N GLY A 436 -9.63 25.72 -3.46
CA GLY A 436 -8.50 24.83 -3.72
C GLY A 436 -7.31 25.01 -2.77
N ALA A 437 -7.40 25.89 -1.77
CA ALA A 437 -6.36 26.03 -0.76
C ALA A 437 -6.31 24.81 0.17
N ARG A 438 -5.11 24.45 0.64
CA ARG A 438 -4.92 23.44 1.68
C ARG A 438 -5.22 24.04 3.06
N PRO A 439 -5.70 23.24 4.04
CA PRO A 439 -5.90 23.74 5.39
C PRO A 439 -4.56 24.05 6.05
N ALA A 440 -4.59 24.87 7.10
CA ALA A 440 -3.46 25.10 7.96
C ALA A 440 -2.96 23.78 8.57
N VAL A 441 -1.64 23.63 8.60
CA VAL A 441 -0.94 22.53 9.24
C VAL A 441 -0.06 23.07 10.36
N SER A 442 0.27 22.22 11.32
CA SER A 442 1.28 22.53 12.34
C SER A 442 2.62 22.83 11.66
N THR A 443 3.44 23.67 12.28
CA THR A 443 4.82 23.88 11.79
C THR A 443 5.74 22.68 12.08
N ILE A 444 5.28 21.72 12.90
CA ILE A 444 6.03 20.50 13.21
C ILE A 444 6.13 19.65 11.94
N LYS A 445 7.36 19.41 11.49
CA LYS A 445 7.69 18.53 10.37
C LYS A 445 7.92 17.11 10.88
N VAL A 446 7.11 16.18 10.38
CA VAL A 446 7.18 14.76 10.74
C VAL A 446 7.88 13.99 9.62
N ALA A 447 8.82 13.11 9.97
CA ALA A 447 9.44 12.18 9.04
C ALA A 447 9.23 10.73 9.47
N VAL A 448 8.79 9.87 8.54
CA VAL A 448 8.73 8.42 8.73
C VAL A 448 10.02 7.81 8.19
N LEU A 449 10.76 7.10 9.06
CA LEU A 449 12.04 6.45 8.75
C LEU A 449 11.87 4.94 8.58
N ASN A 450 12.29 4.44 7.42
CA ASN A 450 12.40 3.02 7.09
C ASN A 450 13.46 2.80 5.99
N ALA A 451 13.67 1.57 5.51
CA ALA A 451 14.69 1.30 4.49
C ALA A 451 14.36 1.82 3.08
N TRP A 452 13.10 2.19 2.80
CA TRP A 452 12.64 2.61 1.48
C TRP A 452 12.57 4.14 1.30
N GLY A 453 12.19 4.86 2.35
CA GLY A 453 12.01 6.31 2.32
C GLY A 453 10.98 6.75 1.28
N LYS A 454 11.29 7.84 0.56
CA LYS A 454 10.40 8.49 -0.42
C LYS A 454 9.83 7.53 -1.46
N LYS A 455 10.59 6.53 -1.93
CA LYS A 455 10.11 5.57 -2.96
C LYS A 455 8.86 4.80 -2.54
N ARG A 456 8.59 4.69 -1.24
CA ARG A 456 7.40 4.00 -0.68
C ARG A 456 6.58 4.92 0.23
N SER A 457 6.48 6.21 -0.12
CA SER A 457 5.58 7.14 0.55
C SER A 457 4.14 6.62 0.56
N TRP A 458 3.55 6.54 1.75
CA TRP A 458 2.21 6.00 2.01
C TRP A 458 1.99 4.51 1.70
N MET A 459 3.07 3.76 1.48
CA MET A 459 3.04 2.36 1.05
C MET A 459 3.54 1.39 2.14
N THR A 460 3.95 1.89 3.30
CA THR A 460 4.63 1.06 4.33
C THR A 460 3.67 0.07 4.98
N SER A 461 4.19 -1.12 5.29
CA SER A 461 3.45 -2.22 5.93
C SER A 461 2.27 -2.77 5.12
N MET A 462 2.16 -2.45 3.82
CA MET A 462 1.15 -2.98 2.92
C MET A 462 1.68 -4.21 2.16
N VAL A 463 0.83 -5.24 2.02
CA VAL A 463 1.11 -6.43 1.18
C VAL A 463 0.21 -6.38 -0.06
N ALA A 464 -1.10 -6.54 0.15
CA ALA A 464 -2.12 -6.30 -0.87
C ALA A 464 -2.75 -4.92 -0.68
N HIS A 465 -3.12 -4.28 -1.79
CA HIS A 465 -3.67 -2.93 -1.78
C HIS A 465 -4.91 -2.80 -0.89
N ALA A 466 -4.86 -1.90 0.09
CA ALA A 466 -5.96 -1.58 1.03
C ALA A 466 -6.50 -2.80 1.83
N LYS A 467 -5.71 -3.86 1.99
CA LYS A 467 -6.08 -5.04 2.78
C LYS A 467 -5.16 -5.15 4.01
N PRO A 468 -5.67 -4.86 5.22
CA PRO A 468 -4.89 -5.01 6.44
C PRO A 468 -4.73 -6.50 6.79
N TYR A 469 -3.56 -6.86 7.31
CA TYR A 469 -3.29 -8.20 7.86
C TYR A 469 -3.10 -8.13 9.37
N PHE A 470 -3.33 -9.25 10.07
CA PHE A 470 -3.09 -9.33 11.52
C PHE A 470 -1.66 -8.93 11.91
N GLN A 471 -0.70 -9.24 11.05
CA GLN A 471 0.71 -8.97 11.25
C GLN A 471 1.06 -7.50 11.01
N THR A 472 0.23 -6.74 10.30
CA THR A 472 0.60 -5.41 9.76
C THR A 472 -0.26 -4.26 10.30
N TYR A 473 -1.51 -4.52 10.68
CA TYR A 473 -2.47 -3.45 11.00
C TYR A 473 -2.05 -2.55 12.17
N ALA A 474 -1.23 -3.06 13.09
CA ALA A 474 -0.68 -2.28 14.19
C ALA A 474 0.37 -1.25 13.76
N TYR A 475 0.93 -1.39 12.55
CA TYR A 475 1.89 -0.47 11.96
C TYR A 475 1.24 0.39 10.86
N GLU A 476 0.36 -0.20 10.04
CA GLU A 476 -0.44 0.54 9.05
C GLU A 476 -1.24 1.68 9.69
N GLY A 477 -1.71 1.49 10.94
CA GLY A 477 -2.44 2.50 11.68
C GLY A 477 -1.66 3.79 11.94
N VAL A 478 -0.31 3.74 11.95
CA VAL A 478 0.54 4.94 12.01
C VAL A 478 0.30 5.82 10.78
N LEU A 479 0.39 5.24 9.58
CA LEU A 479 0.17 5.99 8.34
C LEU A 479 -1.29 6.40 8.18
N GLU A 480 -2.22 5.52 8.50
CA GLU A 480 -3.65 5.84 8.43
C GLU A 480 -4.00 7.02 9.35
N SER A 481 -3.42 7.09 10.55
CA SER A 481 -3.53 8.26 11.43
C SER A 481 -2.92 9.50 10.79
N LEU A 482 -1.62 9.46 10.46
CA LEU A 482 -0.87 10.59 9.89
C LEU A 482 -1.51 11.17 8.63
N ALA A 483 -2.11 10.33 7.79
CA ALA A 483 -2.75 10.74 6.55
C ALA A 483 -3.81 11.83 6.73
N GLY A 484 -4.51 11.82 7.87
CA GLY A 484 -5.56 12.79 8.22
C GLY A 484 -5.20 13.82 9.29
N LEU A 485 -3.99 13.75 9.87
CA LEU A 485 -3.54 14.71 10.89
C LEU A 485 -2.93 15.97 10.25
N PRO A 486 -2.97 17.13 10.94
CA PRO A 486 -2.54 18.42 10.40
C PRO A 486 -1.01 18.59 10.45
N PHE A 487 -0.26 17.68 9.84
CA PHE A 487 1.21 17.72 9.80
C PHE A 487 1.75 17.63 8.38
N THR A 488 2.89 18.28 8.15
CA THR A 488 3.72 17.97 6.98
C THR A 488 4.46 16.66 7.26
N VAL A 489 4.19 15.65 6.44
CA VAL A 489 4.77 14.31 6.57
C VAL A 489 5.71 14.05 5.40
N SER A 490 6.93 13.61 5.72
CA SER A 490 7.93 13.17 4.75
C SER A 490 8.33 11.72 5.03
N PHE A 491 8.94 11.06 4.04
CA PHE A 491 9.43 9.70 4.15
C PHE A 491 10.91 9.69 3.80
N ILE A 492 11.75 9.25 4.74
CA ILE A 492 13.20 9.23 4.59
C ILE A 492 13.74 7.83 4.83
N ASN A 493 14.90 7.53 4.26
CA ASN A 493 15.60 6.28 4.53
C ASN A 493 16.87 6.45 5.37
N PHE A 494 17.46 5.33 5.79
CA PHE A 494 18.68 5.33 6.61
C PHE A 494 19.89 5.95 5.90
N ASP A 495 19.94 5.90 4.57
CA ASP A 495 20.98 6.58 3.82
C ASP A 495 20.76 8.10 3.79
N ASP A 496 19.50 8.56 3.75
CA ASP A 496 19.14 9.97 3.92
C ASP A 496 19.57 10.51 5.30
N VAL A 497 19.41 9.70 6.36
CA VAL A 497 19.90 10.03 7.71
C VAL A 497 21.41 10.21 7.71
N SER A 498 22.15 9.28 7.09
CA SER A 498 23.60 9.38 6.92
C SER A 498 24.01 10.66 6.15
N ARG A 499 23.17 11.11 5.20
CA ARG A 499 23.35 12.35 4.41
C ARG A 499 22.86 13.62 5.10
N GLY A 500 22.31 13.54 6.32
CA GLY A 500 21.92 14.71 7.11
C GLY A 500 20.46 15.16 6.95
N ALA A 501 19.56 14.30 6.47
CA ALA A 501 18.14 14.64 6.28
C ALA A 501 17.39 15.06 7.56
N LEU A 502 17.92 14.75 8.76
CA LEU A 502 17.31 15.11 10.04
C LEU A 502 17.33 16.63 10.33
N ALA A 503 18.11 17.43 9.59
CA ALA A 503 18.16 18.88 9.78
C ALA A 503 16.82 19.59 9.54
N ASP A 504 15.94 18.99 8.73
CA ASP A 504 14.62 19.51 8.38
C ASP A 504 13.47 18.75 9.06
N VAL A 505 13.76 17.98 10.11
CA VAL A 505 12.78 17.15 10.83
C VAL A 505 12.63 17.64 12.26
N ASP A 506 11.39 17.75 12.74
CA ASP A 506 11.12 18.04 14.15
C ASP A 506 10.82 16.75 14.92
N VAL A 507 10.05 15.83 14.30
CA VAL A 507 9.69 14.55 14.89
C VAL A 507 9.93 13.40 13.90
N LEU A 508 10.77 12.46 14.30
CA LEU A 508 11.11 11.24 13.55
C LEU A 508 10.28 10.06 14.06
N ILE A 509 9.67 9.28 13.16
CA ILE A 509 8.87 8.10 13.49
C ILE A 509 9.53 6.85 12.87
N ASN A 510 9.77 5.83 13.68
CA ASN A 510 10.18 4.50 13.22
C ASN A 510 9.19 3.45 13.71
N ALA A 511 8.57 2.72 12.79
CA ALA A 511 7.45 1.83 13.08
C ALA A 511 7.57 0.52 12.30
N GLY A 512 7.47 -0.61 13.00
CA GLY A 512 7.47 -1.92 12.36
C GLY A 512 7.89 -3.07 13.28
N GLN A 513 7.77 -4.28 12.75
CA GLN A 513 8.29 -5.50 13.39
C GLN A 513 9.81 -5.59 13.22
N ALA A 514 10.52 -6.19 14.18
CA ALA A 514 11.96 -6.38 14.16
C ALA A 514 12.41 -7.09 12.88
N ASN A 515 13.62 -6.76 12.41
CA ASN A 515 14.23 -7.34 11.20
C ASN A 515 13.41 -7.15 9.90
N THR A 516 12.57 -6.12 9.83
CA THR A 516 11.89 -5.71 8.60
C THR A 516 12.49 -4.42 8.05
N ALA A 517 12.27 -4.13 6.77
CA ALA A 517 12.59 -2.85 6.16
C ALA A 517 11.94 -1.66 6.88
N PHE A 518 10.80 -1.86 7.53
CA PHE A 518 10.06 -0.79 8.20
C PHE A 518 10.64 -0.43 9.56
N SER A 519 11.05 -1.42 10.38
CA SER A 519 11.81 -1.15 11.61
C SER A 519 13.27 -0.78 11.32
N GLY A 520 13.90 -1.41 10.32
CA GLY A 520 15.25 -1.11 9.83
C GLY A 520 16.26 -2.25 9.94
N GLY A 521 15.99 -3.30 10.72
CA GLY A 521 16.88 -4.47 10.87
C GLY A 521 18.37 -4.10 10.98
N ASP A 522 19.21 -4.66 10.11
CA ASP A 522 20.66 -4.50 10.15
C ASP A 522 21.18 -3.06 9.96
N TYR A 523 20.34 -2.10 9.53
CA TYR A 523 20.74 -0.69 9.55
C TYR A 523 21.09 -0.21 10.97
N TRP A 524 20.50 -0.80 12.00
CA TRP A 524 20.78 -0.48 13.40
C TRP A 524 22.14 -1.00 13.90
N ALA A 525 22.76 -1.93 13.18
CA ALA A 525 24.13 -2.36 13.43
C ALA A 525 25.17 -1.33 12.94
N LYS A 526 24.77 -0.35 12.11
CA LYS A 526 25.65 0.73 11.65
C LYS A 526 25.75 1.81 12.74
N PRO A 527 26.91 2.02 13.39
CA PRO A 527 27.01 2.94 14.53
C PRO A 527 26.62 4.39 14.21
N ASP A 528 26.89 4.83 12.97
CA ASP A 528 26.55 6.18 12.50
C ASP A 528 25.05 6.48 12.56
N ILE A 529 24.19 5.50 12.22
CA ILE A 529 22.73 5.67 12.23
C ILE A 529 22.22 5.98 13.63
N SER A 530 22.57 5.12 14.60
CA SER A 530 22.16 5.27 15.98
C SER A 530 22.77 6.52 16.63
N ALA A 531 24.02 6.85 16.29
CA ALA A 531 24.68 8.07 16.78
C ALA A 531 23.97 9.35 16.30
N ARG A 532 23.66 9.46 15.01
CA ARG A 532 22.96 10.63 14.45
C ARG A 532 21.57 10.82 15.04
N ILE A 533 20.83 9.74 15.26
CA ILE A 533 19.49 9.83 15.86
C ILE A 533 19.60 10.24 17.33
N ARG A 534 20.58 9.71 18.09
CA ARG A 534 20.86 10.19 19.45
C ARG A 534 21.20 11.68 19.48
N GLU A 535 22.08 12.15 18.59
CA GLU A 535 22.45 13.56 18.48
C GLU A 535 21.23 14.44 18.15
N PHE A 536 20.40 13.99 17.20
CA PHE A 536 19.17 14.67 16.83
C PHE A 536 18.22 14.84 18.02
N VAL A 537 17.94 13.76 18.76
CA VAL A 537 17.05 13.84 19.94
C VAL A 537 17.71 14.64 21.06
N ALA A 538 18.97 14.39 21.39
CA ALA A 538 19.70 15.16 22.41
C ALA A 538 19.75 16.66 22.10
N GLY A 539 19.73 17.03 20.82
CA GLY A 539 19.70 18.41 20.32
C GLY A 539 18.34 19.10 20.44
N GLY A 540 17.26 18.38 20.69
CA GLY A 540 15.89 18.91 20.79
C GLY A 540 14.87 18.26 19.86
N GLY A 541 15.28 17.29 19.03
CA GLY A 541 14.37 16.55 18.16
C GLY A 541 13.47 15.57 18.91
N GLY A 542 12.33 15.24 18.31
CA GLY A 542 11.41 14.23 18.80
C GLY A 542 11.60 12.86 18.15
N PHE A 543 11.55 11.76 18.90
CA PHE A 543 11.57 10.40 18.34
C PHE A 543 10.38 9.56 18.80
N ILE A 544 9.61 9.00 17.87
CA ILE A 544 8.49 8.11 18.17
C ILE A 544 8.78 6.72 17.63
N GLY A 545 8.85 5.74 18.52
CA GLY A 545 9.01 4.33 18.19
C GLY A 545 7.69 3.57 18.29
N VAL A 546 7.34 2.76 17.30
CA VAL A 546 6.12 1.93 17.32
C VAL A 546 6.44 0.46 17.04
N GLY A 547 6.06 -0.42 17.96
CA GLY A 547 6.30 -1.86 17.88
C GLY A 547 7.70 -2.26 18.30
N GLN A 548 8.54 -2.64 17.33
CA GLN A 548 9.94 -3.01 17.58
C GLN A 548 10.89 -2.02 16.90
N PRO A 549 10.83 -0.73 17.26
CA PRO A 549 11.70 0.30 16.70
C PRO A 549 13.15 0.03 17.08
N SER A 550 14.09 0.29 16.17
CA SER A 550 15.52 0.05 16.44
C SER A 550 15.92 -1.38 16.81
N ALA A 551 15.06 -2.36 16.60
CA ALA A 551 15.30 -3.75 16.98
C ALA A 551 16.34 -4.42 16.06
N CYS A 552 17.46 -4.86 16.64
CA CYS A 552 18.51 -5.63 15.97
C CYS A 552 19.40 -6.28 17.05
N PHE A 553 19.98 -7.45 16.78
CA PHE A 553 21.02 -7.99 17.64
C PHE A 553 22.38 -7.44 17.18
N VAL A 554 22.99 -6.61 18.03
CA VAL A 554 24.33 -6.06 17.78
C VAL A 554 25.29 -6.60 18.84
N GLU A 555 26.37 -7.22 18.39
CA GLU A 555 27.38 -7.78 19.30
C GLU A 555 27.94 -6.68 20.22
N GLY A 556 27.92 -6.94 21.53
CA GLY A 556 28.42 -6.00 22.54
C GLY A 556 27.47 -4.84 22.90
N SER A 557 26.31 -4.68 22.26
CA SER A 557 25.39 -3.57 22.59
C SER A 557 24.62 -3.78 23.89
N GLY A 558 24.32 -5.03 24.25
CA GLY A 558 23.60 -5.38 25.47
C GLY A 558 22.13 -4.92 25.49
N ALA A 559 21.59 -4.47 24.36
CA ALA A 559 20.21 -4.04 24.19
C ALA A 559 19.63 -4.65 22.90
N PHE A 560 18.32 -4.88 22.86
CA PHE A 560 17.66 -5.35 21.63
C PHE A 560 17.18 -4.16 20.78
N PHE A 561 16.49 -3.20 21.40
CA PHE A 561 16.28 -1.88 20.81
C PHE A 561 17.57 -1.09 20.91
N GLN A 562 18.23 -0.84 19.78
CA GLN A 562 19.52 -0.14 19.73
C GLN A 562 19.42 1.34 20.16
N LEU A 563 18.20 1.87 20.26
CA LEU A 563 17.87 3.18 20.83
C LEU A 563 17.08 3.06 22.14
N SER A 564 17.24 1.98 22.91
CA SER A 564 16.56 1.81 24.21
C SER A 564 16.90 2.90 25.22
N ASP A 565 18.08 3.51 25.11
CA ASP A 565 18.50 4.68 25.89
C ASP A 565 17.72 5.94 25.52
N VAL A 566 17.36 6.08 24.23
CA VAL A 566 16.51 7.18 23.76
C VAL A 566 15.07 6.92 24.15
N LEU A 567 14.53 5.75 23.80
CA LEU A 567 13.12 5.38 23.98
C LEU A 567 12.71 5.23 25.46
N GLY A 568 13.67 4.94 26.35
CA GLY A 568 13.41 4.63 27.75
C GLY A 568 12.73 3.27 27.97
N VAL A 569 12.69 2.41 26.95
CA VAL A 569 12.22 1.02 26.99
C VAL A 569 13.11 0.12 26.13
N ASP A 570 13.09 -1.17 26.42
CA ASP A 570 13.66 -2.24 25.59
C ASP A 570 12.68 -3.44 25.55
N GLN A 571 12.95 -4.46 24.75
CA GLN A 571 12.19 -5.70 24.74
C GLN A 571 12.99 -6.83 25.40
N GLU A 572 12.39 -7.50 26.38
CA GLU A 572 12.93 -8.74 26.94
C GLU A 572 12.79 -9.89 25.92
N VAL A 573 13.91 -10.56 25.67
CA VAL A 573 14.05 -11.66 24.68
C VAL A 573 14.47 -12.99 25.32
N GLY A 574 14.43 -13.07 26.65
CA GLY A 574 14.79 -14.23 27.48
C GLY A 574 16.18 -14.15 28.12
N TRP A 575 16.90 -13.04 27.95
CA TRP A 575 18.31 -12.91 28.38
C TRP A 575 18.47 -12.12 29.67
N THR A 576 17.53 -11.23 30.01
CA THR A 576 17.64 -10.38 31.21
C THR A 576 16.67 -10.72 32.32
N LEU A 577 16.05 -11.91 32.27
CA LEU A 577 15.09 -12.40 33.27
C LEU A 577 15.66 -12.48 34.70
N SER A 578 16.98 -12.53 34.87
CA SER A 578 17.64 -12.46 36.19
C SER A 578 17.78 -11.04 36.74
N THR A 579 17.29 -10.03 36.03
CA THR A 579 17.32 -8.63 36.46
C THR A 579 15.91 -8.13 36.75
N ASP A 580 15.63 -7.80 38.01
CA ASP A 580 14.32 -7.25 38.38
C ASP A 580 14.07 -5.89 37.72
N ARG A 581 12.83 -5.67 37.30
CA ARG A 581 12.34 -4.39 36.75
C ARG A 581 11.19 -3.90 37.61
N TYR A 582 11.26 -2.64 38.02
CA TYR A 582 10.21 -2.00 38.81
C TYR A 582 9.52 -0.96 37.94
N VAL A 583 8.19 -1.04 37.87
CA VAL A 583 7.38 -0.18 37.01
C VAL A 583 6.51 0.73 37.88
N ASN A 584 6.62 2.03 37.66
CA ASN A 584 5.69 3.03 38.17
C ASN A 584 4.94 3.64 36.99
N VAL A 585 3.62 3.49 36.97
CA VAL A 585 2.76 4.05 35.92
C VAL A 585 2.34 5.46 36.34
N ALA A 586 2.54 6.44 35.46
CA ALA A 586 2.12 7.80 35.71
C ALA A 586 0.60 7.94 35.62
N GLU A 587 -0.01 8.61 36.61
CA GLU A 587 -1.46 8.82 36.65
C GLU A 587 -1.94 9.90 35.67
N SER A 588 -1.05 10.81 35.24
CA SER A 588 -1.38 11.87 34.30
C SER A 588 -0.19 12.25 33.43
N HIS A 589 -0.48 12.60 32.18
CA HIS A 589 0.48 13.12 31.21
C HIS A 589 -0.27 13.81 30.07
N PHE A 590 0.34 14.81 29.42
CA PHE A 590 -0.27 15.57 28.32
C PHE A 590 -0.85 14.67 27.22
N ILE A 591 -0.16 13.59 26.87
CA ILE A 591 -0.59 12.65 25.82
C ILE A 591 -1.94 11.99 26.17
N ILE A 592 -2.12 11.57 27.43
CA ILE A 592 -3.30 10.81 27.89
C ILE A 592 -4.37 11.68 28.58
N GLU A 593 -4.14 12.98 28.73
CA GLU A 593 -5.05 13.90 29.43
C GLU A 593 -6.46 13.91 28.82
N GLY A 594 -7.50 13.69 29.61
CA GLY A 594 -8.89 13.73 29.14
C GLY A 594 -9.41 12.45 28.50
N PHE A 595 -8.58 11.40 28.41
CA PHE A 595 -9.05 10.06 28.04
C PHE A 595 -9.72 9.31 29.22
N ASP A 596 -9.45 9.71 30.46
CA ASP A 596 -10.07 9.11 31.66
C ASP A 596 -11.58 9.34 31.75
N ALA A 597 -12.07 10.43 31.15
CA ALA A 597 -13.47 10.82 31.11
C ALA A 597 -14.22 10.27 29.88
N LEU A 598 -13.54 9.55 28.99
CA LEU A 598 -14.18 8.91 27.86
C LEU A 598 -14.82 7.59 28.33
N GLU A 599 -16.14 7.46 28.14
CA GLU A 599 -16.87 6.20 28.38
C GLU A 599 -16.32 5.05 27.51
N GLN A 600 -15.62 5.38 26.43
CA GLN A 600 -14.99 4.46 25.50
C GLN A 600 -13.46 4.59 25.61
N ARG A 601 -12.90 3.94 26.64
CA ARG A 601 -11.47 3.60 26.65
C ARG A 601 -11.17 2.68 25.47
N SER A 602 -9.91 2.65 25.02
CA SER A 602 -9.52 1.74 23.95
C SER A 602 -9.58 0.30 24.45
N ARG A 603 -10.65 -0.40 24.11
CA ARG A 603 -10.92 -1.74 24.64
C ARG A 603 -9.98 -2.85 24.12
N GLY A 604 -8.90 -2.47 23.41
CA GLY A 604 -7.94 -3.35 22.72
C GLY A 604 -8.63 -4.18 21.64
N ARG A 605 -8.27 -4.05 20.36
CA ARG A 605 -8.94 -4.85 19.32
C ARG A 605 -8.04 -5.95 18.78
N GLY A 606 -8.42 -7.19 19.01
CA GLY A 606 -7.92 -8.38 18.34
C GLY A 606 -8.71 -8.68 17.07
N LEU A 607 -8.27 -9.68 16.32
CA LEU A 607 -8.81 -10.06 15.02
C LEU A 607 -9.45 -11.46 15.13
N LYS A 608 -10.70 -11.65 14.70
CA LYS A 608 -11.33 -12.99 14.60
C LYS A 608 -11.14 -13.54 13.19
N GLU A 609 -10.61 -14.76 13.05
CA GLU A 609 -10.55 -15.46 11.77
C GLU A 609 -11.97 -15.69 11.22
N ILE A 610 -12.29 -15.07 10.07
CA ILE A 610 -13.56 -15.29 9.36
C ILE A 610 -13.32 -16.04 8.05
N ASN A 611 -12.15 -15.82 7.43
CA ASN A 611 -11.46 -16.70 6.49
C ASN A 611 -9.97 -16.30 6.53
N VAL A 612 -9.04 -17.14 6.05
CA VAL A 612 -7.56 -16.94 6.17
C VAL A 612 -7.06 -15.55 5.71
N LEU A 613 -7.89 -14.77 5.00
CA LEU A 613 -7.57 -13.44 4.46
C LEU A 613 -8.58 -12.34 4.84
N GLU A 614 -9.61 -12.63 5.63
CA GLU A 614 -10.67 -11.67 6.01
C GLU A 614 -10.86 -11.66 7.52
N VAL A 615 -10.82 -10.45 8.10
CA VAL A 615 -10.88 -10.30 9.55
C VAL A 615 -11.72 -9.10 9.98
N GLU A 616 -12.64 -9.33 10.92
CA GLU A 616 -13.30 -8.29 11.70
C GLU A 616 -12.59 -8.06 13.05
N SER A 617 -12.57 -6.80 13.48
CA SER A 617 -12.00 -6.39 14.78
C SER A 617 -12.93 -6.77 15.95
N GLN A 618 -12.38 -7.33 17.03
CA GLN A 618 -13.08 -7.68 18.27
C GLN A 618 -12.29 -7.27 19.49
N LEU A 619 -12.93 -7.16 20.66
CA LEU A 619 -12.25 -6.75 21.89
C LEU A 619 -11.30 -7.83 22.43
N GLN A 620 -10.14 -7.44 22.98
CA GLN A 620 -9.23 -8.33 23.68
C GLN A 620 -9.68 -8.49 25.14
N PRO A 621 -9.92 -9.73 25.62
CA PRO A 621 -10.24 -9.98 27.02
C PRO A 621 -9.15 -9.46 27.96
N GLY A 622 -9.52 -8.78 29.04
CA GLY A 622 -8.57 -8.26 30.05
C GLY A 622 -7.98 -6.88 29.72
N ARG A 623 -8.32 -6.29 28.57
CA ARG A 623 -7.88 -4.94 28.16
C ARG A 623 -9.01 -3.91 28.15
N GLU A 624 -10.07 -4.16 28.91
CA GLU A 624 -11.26 -3.29 28.95
C GLU A 624 -10.94 -1.88 29.46
N GLN A 625 -9.86 -1.73 30.23
CA GLN A 625 -9.41 -0.46 30.80
C GLN A 625 -8.27 0.20 30.04
N ALA A 626 -7.76 -0.40 28.95
CA ALA A 626 -6.65 0.14 28.19
C ALA A 626 -7.02 1.48 27.54
N LEU A 627 -6.11 2.45 27.57
CA LEU A 627 -6.27 3.73 26.88
C LEU A 627 -5.83 3.63 25.42
N LEU A 628 -4.80 2.83 25.17
CA LEU A 628 -4.21 2.58 23.84
C LEU A 628 -4.62 1.20 23.32
N ASP A 629 -5.11 1.13 22.08
CA ASP A 629 -5.19 -0.14 21.33
C ASP A 629 -3.79 -0.44 20.80
N ILE A 630 -3.19 -1.58 21.13
CA ILE A 630 -1.90 -1.97 20.55
C ILE A 630 -2.04 -3.02 19.45
N GLY A 631 -3.26 -3.43 19.13
CA GLY A 631 -3.51 -4.53 18.21
C GLY A 631 -2.93 -5.84 18.75
N PRO A 632 -2.17 -6.62 17.96
CA PRO A 632 -1.55 -7.84 18.45
C PRO A 632 -0.48 -7.54 19.51
N GLY A 633 0.04 -6.31 19.54
CA GLY A 633 1.16 -5.92 20.36
C GLY A 633 2.45 -6.68 20.01
N VAL A 634 3.54 -6.27 20.65
CA VAL A 634 4.84 -6.96 20.55
C VAL A 634 5.18 -7.73 21.82
N GLY A 635 4.58 -7.35 22.95
CA GLY A 635 4.75 -7.97 24.26
C GLY A 635 6.17 -7.84 24.84
N SER A 636 6.30 -8.17 26.13
CA SER A 636 7.58 -8.25 26.84
C SER A 636 8.42 -6.96 26.81
N ILE A 637 7.77 -5.80 26.76
CA ILE A 637 8.46 -4.51 26.78
C ILE A 637 8.73 -4.10 28.21
N ILE A 638 9.99 -3.80 28.48
CA ILE A 638 10.51 -3.46 29.80
C ILE A 638 10.98 -2.01 29.83
N PRO A 639 10.80 -1.28 30.94
CA PRO A 639 11.35 0.05 31.06
C PRO A 639 12.87 0.02 31.29
N THR A 640 13.59 0.95 30.66
CA THR A 640 15.02 1.21 30.87
C THR A 640 15.28 2.58 31.50
N GLY A 641 14.29 3.47 31.51
CA GLY A 641 14.38 4.82 32.09
C GLY A 641 13.19 5.73 31.80
N GLY A 642 12.31 5.35 30.87
CA GLY A 642 11.13 6.13 30.51
C GLY A 642 10.04 6.15 31.58
N GLN A 643 9.25 7.23 31.60
CA GLN A 643 8.00 7.30 32.36
C GLN A 643 6.93 6.48 31.64
N VAL A 644 6.44 5.44 32.31
CA VAL A 644 5.42 4.54 31.75
C VAL A 644 4.04 5.16 31.91
N LEU A 645 3.26 5.20 30.84
CA LEU A 645 1.89 5.73 30.82
C LEU A 645 0.83 4.62 30.77
N GLN A 646 1.17 3.45 30.23
CA GLN A 646 0.31 2.27 30.26
C GLN A 646 1.16 1.01 30.38
N PHE A 647 0.83 0.16 31.35
CA PHE A 647 1.47 -1.13 31.61
C PHE A 647 0.41 -2.18 31.87
N ILE A 648 0.29 -3.16 30.97
CA ILE A 648 -0.74 -4.20 31.02
C ILE A 648 -0.05 -5.53 30.71
N ASP A 649 -0.47 -6.61 31.39
CA ASP A 649 0.04 -7.96 31.20
C ASP A 649 1.58 -8.10 31.26
N GLY A 650 2.21 -7.32 32.15
CA GLY A 650 3.66 -7.38 32.34
C GLY A 650 4.49 -6.69 31.25
N SER A 651 3.86 -5.91 30.36
CA SER A 651 4.51 -5.22 29.25
C SER A 651 4.15 -3.73 29.23
N VAL A 652 5.11 -2.88 28.86
CA VAL A 652 4.86 -1.46 28.57
C VAL A 652 4.14 -1.33 27.22
N ASP A 653 2.98 -0.67 27.23
CA ASP A 653 2.22 -0.36 26.01
C ASP A 653 2.52 1.05 25.50
N LEU A 654 2.71 1.99 26.42
CA LEU A 654 3.00 3.39 26.15
C LEU A 654 3.98 3.93 27.19
N SER A 655 5.05 4.57 26.74
CA SER A 655 5.98 5.31 27.59
C SER A 655 6.48 6.58 26.92
N VAL A 656 7.01 7.47 27.73
CA VAL A 656 7.64 8.71 27.31
C VAL A 656 8.99 8.87 27.99
N HIS A 657 9.94 9.54 27.35
CA HIS A 657 11.27 9.74 27.91
C HIS A 657 11.83 11.09 27.46
N GLU A 658 12.52 11.79 28.36
CA GLU A 658 13.29 13.00 28.03
C GLU A 658 14.75 12.57 27.80
N TYR A 659 15.35 13.04 26.71
CA TYR A 659 16.72 12.67 26.33
C TYR A 659 17.49 13.90 25.85
N GLY A 660 18.40 14.40 26.69
CA GLY A 660 19.07 15.67 26.45
C GLY A 660 18.07 16.83 26.43
N LYS A 661 17.96 17.54 25.31
CA LYS A 661 16.97 18.61 25.11
C LYS A 661 15.70 18.15 24.41
N GLY A 662 15.65 16.93 23.91
CA GLY A 662 14.51 16.38 23.16
C GLY A 662 13.76 15.33 23.94
N ARG A 663 12.84 14.68 23.23
CA ARG A 663 11.84 13.78 23.82
C ARG A 663 11.56 12.60 22.92
N SER A 664 11.17 11.49 23.53
CA SER A 664 10.72 10.33 22.78
C SER A 664 9.46 9.69 23.35
N VAL A 665 8.67 9.07 22.48
CA VAL A 665 7.47 8.32 22.83
C VAL A 665 7.59 6.92 22.27
N TYR A 666 7.20 5.92 23.05
CA TYR A 666 7.11 4.55 22.59
C TYR A 666 5.65 4.07 22.63
N PHE A 667 5.22 3.40 21.55
CA PHE A 667 3.96 2.67 21.47
C PHE A 667 4.24 1.19 21.16
N ALA A 668 3.64 0.24 21.88
CA ALA A 668 3.79 -1.18 21.56
C ALA A 668 3.05 -1.62 20.28
N GLY A 669 2.16 -0.77 19.78
CA GLY A 669 1.42 -0.91 18.53
C GLY A 669 0.44 0.24 18.40
N LEU A 670 0.04 0.58 17.18
CA LEU A 670 -0.86 1.71 16.93
C LEU A 670 -1.84 1.43 15.77
N PRO A 671 -2.73 0.42 15.88
CA PRO A 671 -3.86 0.27 14.95
C PRO A 671 -4.65 1.57 14.80
N TYR A 672 -5.21 1.79 13.61
CA TYR A 672 -6.03 2.98 13.41
C TYR A 672 -7.36 2.89 14.16
N ASN A 673 -7.59 3.87 15.01
CA ASN A 673 -8.90 4.25 15.56
C ASN A 673 -8.84 5.74 15.99
N SER A 674 -9.98 6.34 16.31
CA SER A 674 -10.06 7.76 16.71
C SER A 674 -9.14 8.09 17.90
N VAL A 675 -9.15 7.22 18.91
CA VAL A 675 -8.35 7.35 20.15
C VAL A 675 -6.85 7.26 19.85
N ASN A 676 -6.39 6.22 19.16
CA ASN A 676 -4.99 6.04 18.78
C ASN A 676 -4.48 7.18 17.88
N SER A 677 -5.30 7.61 16.92
CA SER A 677 -4.99 8.77 16.08
C SER A 677 -4.79 10.03 16.93
N ARG A 678 -5.65 10.23 17.93
CA ARG A 678 -5.52 11.36 18.86
C ARG A 678 -4.33 11.24 19.80
N LEU A 679 -3.99 10.04 20.27
CA LEU A 679 -2.80 9.78 21.07
C LEU A 679 -1.53 10.09 20.26
N LEU A 680 -1.45 9.63 19.02
CA LEU A 680 -0.33 9.97 18.12
C LEU A 680 -0.25 11.48 17.84
N HIS A 681 -1.39 12.13 17.58
CA HIS A 681 -1.47 13.57 17.38
C HIS A 681 -0.83 14.32 18.56
N ARG A 682 -1.19 13.98 19.79
CA ARG A 682 -0.59 14.58 20.99
C ARG A 682 0.84 14.16 21.24
N ALA A 683 1.21 12.92 20.93
CA ALA A 683 2.59 12.45 21.04
C ALA A 683 3.52 13.26 20.14
N ILE A 684 3.11 13.61 18.92
CA ILE A 684 3.88 14.46 18.01
C ILE A 684 4.06 15.87 18.62
N TYR A 685 3.00 16.48 19.13
CA TYR A 685 3.10 17.79 19.79
C TYR A 685 4.01 17.77 21.03
N TRP A 686 3.93 16.71 21.85
CA TRP A 686 4.75 16.59 23.04
C TRP A 686 6.22 16.33 22.71
N ALA A 687 6.49 15.42 21.76
CA ALA A 687 7.85 15.10 21.31
C ALA A 687 8.52 16.30 20.63
N GLY A 688 7.75 17.15 19.94
CA GLY A 688 8.22 18.38 19.32
C GLY A 688 8.19 19.62 20.21
N HIS A 689 8.04 19.49 21.54
CA HIS A 689 8.00 20.60 22.52
C HIS A 689 7.00 21.71 22.15
N ALA A 690 5.81 21.32 21.71
CA ALA A 690 4.83 22.20 21.10
C ALA A 690 3.44 22.10 21.75
N GLU A 691 3.33 21.59 22.97
CA GLU A 691 2.06 21.36 23.67
C GLU A 691 1.13 22.59 23.68
N GLU A 692 1.71 23.78 23.87
CA GLU A 692 0.98 25.06 23.90
C GLU A 692 0.34 25.43 22.54
N ARG A 693 0.81 24.80 21.45
CA ARG A 693 0.39 25.07 20.07
C ARG A 693 -0.70 24.12 19.56
N LEU A 694 -1.12 23.14 20.36
CA LEU A 694 -2.09 22.11 19.97
C LEU A 694 -3.40 22.69 19.39
N THR A 695 -3.81 23.86 19.86
CA THR A 695 -5.07 24.51 19.48
C THR A 695 -4.92 25.59 18.40
N GLU A 696 -3.71 25.86 17.88
CA GLU A 696 -3.48 26.91 16.87
C GLU A 696 -4.35 26.70 15.62
N ASN A 697 -4.50 25.45 15.17
CA ASN A 697 -5.25 25.08 13.97
C ASN A 697 -6.59 24.39 14.29
N TYR A 698 -7.19 24.75 15.42
CA TYR A 698 -8.42 24.19 15.97
C TYR A 698 -8.33 22.71 16.36
N PHE A 699 -8.87 22.37 17.53
CA PHE A 699 -8.79 21.04 18.12
C PHE A 699 -10.11 20.68 18.81
N ALA A 700 -10.76 19.60 18.36
CA ALA A 700 -11.97 19.08 18.99
C ALA A 700 -11.63 18.30 20.27
N ASP A 701 -12.42 18.47 21.33
CA ASP A 701 -12.24 17.76 22.59
C ASP A 701 -12.53 16.25 22.52
N ARG A 702 -13.33 15.80 21.55
CA ARG A 702 -13.55 14.36 21.27
C ARG A 702 -12.63 13.83 20.16
N PRO A 703 -12.06 12.62 20.30
CA PRO A 703 -11.19 12.01 19.29
C PRO A 703 -11.92 11.64 17.99
N GLU A 704 -13.23 11.39 18.03
CA GLU A 704 -14.06 11.03 16.88
C GLU A 704 -14.21 12.18 15.88
N VAL A 705 -14.05 13.42 16.35
CA VAL A 705 -14.20 14.62 15.53
C VAL A 705 -12.83 15.21 15.22
N GLU A 706 -12.62 15.53 13.96
CA GLU A 706 -11.43 16.23 13.48
C GLU A 706 -11.82 17.58 12.85
N VAL A 707 -10.86 18.49 12.81
CA VAL A 707 -11.05 19.86 12.31
C VAL A 707 -9.95 20.20 11.32
N ALA A 708 -10.32 20.85 10.22
CA ALA A 708 -9.39 21.46 9.28
C ALA A 708 -9.73 22.92 9.09
N PHE A 709 -8.81 23.78 9.51
CA PHE A 709 -8.97 25.22 9.39
C PHE A 709 -8.38 25.69 8.06
N TYR A 710 -9.15 26.47 7.29
CA TYR A 710 -8.75 27.09 6.04
C TYR A 710 -8.66 28.61 6.27
N PRO A 711 -7.46 29.15 6.54
CA PRO A 711 -7.30 30.56 6.90
C PRO A 711 -7.84 31.52 5.84
N GLU A 712 -7.54 31.25 4.57
CA GLU A 712 -7.96 32.08 3.43
C GLU A 712 -9.49 32.14 3.24
N ALA A 713 -10.19 31.09 3.68
CA ALA A 713 -11.65 31.01 3.59
C ALA A 713 -12.35 31.49 4.88
N HIS A 714 -11.59 31.80 5.95
CA HIS A 714 -12.11 32.08 7.30
C HIS A 714 -13.10 31.01 7.78
N LYS A 715 -12.79 29.74 7.49
CA LYS A 715 -13.69 28.62 7.76
C LYS A 715 -12.96 27.40 8.30
N ALA A 716 -13.65 26.67 9.18
CA ALA A 716 -13.24 25.36 9.64
C ALA A 716 -14.18 24.29 9.06
N PHE A 717 -13.61 23.25 8.48
CA PHE A 717 -14.32 22.03 8.14
C PHE A 717 -14.25 21.07 9.33
N VAL A 718 -15.37 20.82 9.97
CA VAL A 718 -15.50 19.95 11.15
C VAL A 718 -16.23 18.69 10.73
N TYR A 719 -15.68 17.52 11.03
CA TYR A 719 -16.24 16.27 10.54
C TYR A 719 -16.16 15.15 11.57
N ASN A 720 -17.26 14.42 11.70
CA ASN A 720 -17.41 13.29 12.61
C ASN A 720 -17.00 11.99 11.89
N ASN A 721 -16.05 11.27 12.46
CA ASN A 721 -15.56 10.00 11.93
C ASN A 721 -16.21 8.78 12.59
N SER A 722 -17.20 8.97 13.47
CA SER A 722 -17.95 7.91 14.13
C SER A 722 -19.34 7.68 13.54
N ASP A 723 -19.89 6.50 13.80
CA ASP A 723 -21.24 6.05 13.44
C ASP A 723 -22.34 6.58 14.38
N THR A 724 -21.99 7.45 15.32
CA THR A 724 -22.91 8.04 16.30
C THR A 724 -22.81 9.55 16.28
N ALA A 725 -23.86 10.24 16.72
CA ALA A 725 -23.83 11.70 16.81
C ALA A 725 -22.83 12.16 17.88
N GLN A 726 -22.09 13.23 17.58
CA GLN A 726 -21.08 13.82 18.45
C GLN A 726 -21.40 15.29 18.72
N SER A 727 -21.39 15.67 20.00
CA SER A 727 -21.44 17.06 20.44
C SER A 727 -20.09 17.41 21.05
N VAL A 728 -19.38 18.36 20.44
CA VAL A 728 -17.98 18.65 20.76
C VAL A 728 -17.73 20.13 20.98
N ASN A 729 -16.77 20.44 21.84
CA ASN A 729 -16.18 21.77 21.91
C ASN A 729 -14.95 21.79 21.00
N VAL A 730 -14.93 22.70 20.04
CA VAL A 730 -13.75 22.98 19.23
C VAL A 730 -13.00 24.14 19.86
N ARG A 731 -11.79 23.84 20.34
CA ARG A 731 -10.86 24.83 20.91
C ARG A 731 -10.02 25.43 19.78
N GLY A 732 -9.74 26.72 19.86
CA GLY A 732 -8.92 27.44 18.88
C GLY A 732 -8.95 28.94 19.15
N PRO A 733 -8.42 29.78 18.25
CA PRO A 733 -8.46 31.24 18.40
C PRO A 733 -9.87 31.80 18.62
N LYS A 734 -10.88 31.21 17.96
CA LYS A 734 -12.30 31.49 18.19
C LYS A 734 -13.04 30.17 18.51
N PRO A 735 -13.17 29.79 19.79
CA PRO A 735 -13.78 28.52 20.15
C PRO A 735 -15.28 28.50 19.84
N PHE A 736 -15.81 27.33 19.50
CA PHE A 736 -17.23 27.12 19.22
C PHE A 736 -17.69 25.70 19.59
N GLN A 737 -19.01 25.51 19.66
CA GLN A 737 -19.64 24.21 19.89
C GLN A 737 -20.37 23.77 18.63
N VAL A 738 -20.33 22.48 18.34
CA VAL A 738 -21.03 21.90 17.19
C VAL A 738 -21.53 20.50 17.53
N THR A 739 -22.74 20.20 17.04
CA THR A 739 -23.33 18.87 17.06
C THR A 739 -23.41 18.36 15.62
N LEU A 740 -22.78 17.21 15.40
CA LEU A 740 -22.73 16.50 14.12
C LEU A 740 -23.41 15.14 14.29
N GLY A 741 -24.28 14.77 13.37
CA GLY A 741 -24.79 13.42 13.23
C GLY A 741 -23.70 12.41 12.88
N ALA A 742 -24.07 11.13 12.82
CA ALA A 742 -23.19 10.06 12.39
C ALA A 742 -22.57 10.38 11.03
N ARG A 743 -21.24 10.31 10.93
CA ARG A 743 -20.44 10.61 9.72
C ARG A 743 -20.64 12.00 9.09
N GLU A 744 -21.42 12.88 9.71
CA GLU A 744 -21.71 14.24 9.20
C GLU A 744 -20.44 15.11 9.18
N SER A 745 -20.42 16.06 8.25
CA SER A 745 -19.46 17.15 8.22
C SER A 745 -20.17 18.50 8.10
N ARG A 746 -19.49 19.56 8.52
CA ARG A 746 -20.01 20.94 8.44
C ARG A 746 -18.90 21.95 8.26
N TRP A 747 -19.21 23.01 7.51
CA TRP A 747 -18.42 24.22 7.43
C TRP A 747 -18.87 25.22 8.49
N GLU A 748 -17.95 25.65 9.34
CA GLU A 748 -18.16 26.66 10.37
C GLU A 748 -17.36 27.92 10.04
N THR A 749 -17.94 29.09 10.27
CA THR A 749 -17.25 30.38 10.05
C THR A 749 -16.52 30.78 11.33
N VAL A 750 -15.20 30.91 11.24
CA VAL A 750 -14.33 31.04 12.41
C VAL A 750 -13.45 32.28 12.36
#